data_AF-A0A1V1VXM0-F1
#
_entry.id   AF-A0A1V1VXM0-F1
#
_cell.length_a   1.000
_cell.length_b   1.000
_cell.length_c   1.000
_cell.angle_alpha   90.00
_cell.angle_beta   90.00
_cell.angle_gamma   90.00
#
_symmetry.space_group_name_H-M   'P 1'
#
loop_
_entity.id
_entity.type
_entity.pdbx_description
1 polymer ?
#
loop_
_entity_poly.entity_id
_entity_poly.type
_entity_poly.pdbx_seq_one_letter_code
_entity_poly.pdbx_strand_id
1 'polypeptide(L)'
;MPAVPQFCPSPRELDDLELLVTGALVPTVVFNEPGSPVTLELPESIAELAAKAGAVEIVDPEGLPLAEVELPAGTIDPLTHTQYGPFRRLYLSPTETRERYAGRTFVPLVDALTVPQLAALATVGPVVLLPLVGHGTPELSTVGLIRATLAAADHLPDAAVVAIPLASHGDPDVDHDLGVQVVGNYAAGDPVVGVSEDPTGAFSPEIAAIVETDRPAPDEQGLVLFFTGLSGSGKSTLARALTDRLLEQGTRSVTSLDGDVVRRNLSAGLTFSKEDRETNIRRIGWVAAEISRHRGVAVCSPIAPFAETRRQVRAMVEEAGGAFFLVHVATPLAECERRDRKGMYAKARRGEIPEFTGISSPYEEPADADVRVDTTGRTIEEALDDVLVALRDSGYLDLTTEPVADDGSQARVPKPPAVAEVVASIIEKQPTHVPKKVAEASASVVEEGALAPVSKPPKPDTEPSAPVVEEGALAPVSKPPKPDSEPSAPVVEEVAQPSPPVFEEVAQPSPPVFEEVAQPSPPVVEEVAQPSPPVVEEVAQPSPPVVEEVAQQPSRNHPTPGRAASASERAETTADGSVTGDHAKHERPLRVLFVCTANICRSPFMELSSRHLVGPDAHVTFASSGTHGAAGSEMSPDMAATLASRGVTGGHSFRSRPFKTEQLLHADLVLTAENAHRTFILDDHPGAFRKVFTLGQFAEAVRNSATDVTGRDLLAAVGTRRGTADPSLDIPDPYGQGPEAAEAAASAIEDLLRVVLPALTGSRKITA
;
A
#
# COMPACT_ATOMS: atom_id res chain seq x y z
N MET A 1 -38.63 -26.61 3.68
CA MET A 1 -38.67 -25.15 3.94
C MET A 1 -37.54 -24.54 3.14
N PRO A 2 -37.56 -23.26 2.73
CA PRO A 2 -36.36 -22.62 2.22
C PRO A 2 -35.28 -22.58 3.32
N ALA A 3 -34.02 -22.40 2.94
CA ALA A 3 -32.94 -22.25 3.92
C ALA A 3 -33.08 -20.92 4.66
N VAL A 4 -32.76 -20.93 5.96
CA VAL A 4 -32.59 -19.70 6.75
C VAL A 4 -31.37 -18.94 6.18
N PRO A 5 -31.48 -17.64 5.86
CA PRO A 5 -30.34 -16.85 5.42
C PRO A 5 -29.44 -16.49 6.60
N GLN A 6 -28.13 -16.43 6.37
CA GLN A 6 -27.16 -15.90 7.32
C GLN A 6 -27.01 -14.38 7.18
N PHE A 7 -26.78 -13.69 8.29
CA PHE A 7 -26.48 -12.26 8.32
C PHE A 7 -25.50 -11.91 9.46
N CYS A 8 -24.43 -11.18 9.14
CA CYS A 8 -23.61 -10.49 10.13
C CYS A 8 -24.15 -9.05 10.26
N PRO A 9 -24.76 -8.68 11.40
CA PRO A 9 -25.23 -7.32 11.65
C PRO A 9 -24.06 -6.41 12.05
N SER A 10 -24.34 -5.15 12.39
CA SER A 10 -23.32 -4.18 12.83
C SER A 10 -22.73 -4.52 14.21
N PRO A 11 -21.56 -3.95 14.59
CA PRO A 11 -20.97 -4.18 15.91
C PRO A 11 -21.90 -3.86 17.08
N ARG A 12 -22.69 -2.77 16.99
CA ARG A 12 -23.71 -2.41 17.99
C ARG A 12 -24.76 -3.51 18.16
N GLU A 13 -25.25 -4.06 17.05
CA GLU A 13 -26.27 -5.11 17.05
C GLU A 13 -25.73 -6.47 17.53
N LEU A 14 -24.42 -6.72 17.37
CA LEU A 14 -23.74 -7.89 17.97
C LEU A 14 -23.57 -7.73 19.49
N ASP A 15 -23.21 -6.53 19.96
CA ASP A 15 -23.16 -6.19 21.39
C ASP A 15 -24.57 -6.31 22.03
N ASP A 16 -25.60 -5.73 21.39
CA ASP A 16 -27.01 -5.86 21.79
C ASP A 16 -27.48 -7.33 21.81
N LEU A 17 -27.12 -8.14 20.81
CA LEU A 17 -27.42 -9.58 20.80
C LEU A 17 -26.82 -10.27 22.03
N GLU A 18 -25.57 -9.97 22.38
CA GLU A 18 -24.94 -10.58 23.56
C GLU A 18 -25.64 -10.15 24.86
N LEU A 19 -26.10 -8.90 24.97
CA LEU A 19 -26.87 -8.43 26.12
C LEU A 19 -28.29 -9.02 26.19
N LEU A 20 -28.95 -9.27 25.06
CA LEU A 20 -30.24 -9.97 25.00
C LEU A 20 -30.07 -11.45 25.41
N VAL A 21 -29.12 -12.16 24.79
CA VAL A 21 -28.85 -13.59 25.03
C VAL A 21 -28.41 -13.88 26.46
N THR A 22 -27.60 -12.99 27.07
CA THR A 22 -27.20 -13.13 28.48
C THR A 22 -28.28 -12.71 29.48
N GLY A 23 -29.39 -12.13 29.03
CA GLY A 23 -30.45 -11.59 29.89
C GLY A 23 -30.06 -10.31 30.63
N ALA A 24 -29.07 -9.56 30.11
CA ALA A 24 -28.65 -8.28 30.65
C ALA A 24 -29.64 -7.14 30.30
N LEU A 25 -30.40 -7.28 29.21
CA LEU A 25 -31.40 -6.30 28.74
C LEU A 25 -32.83 -6.53 29.27
N VAL A 26 -33.08 -7.51 30.13
CA VAL A 26 -34.40 -7.78 30.73
C VAL A 26 -35.02 -6.49 31.33
N PRO A 27 -36.30 -6.14 31.06
CA PRO A 27 -37.37 -6.98 30.48
C PRO A 27 -37.33 -7.17 28.96
N THR A 28 -36.52 -6.42 28.21
CA THR A 28 -36.38 -6.59 26.77
C THR A 28 -35.64 -7.89 26.47
N VAL A 29 -36.25 -8.74 25.64
CA VAL A 29 -35.78 -10.10 25.31
C VAL A 29 -35.89 -10.45 23.82
N VAL A 30 -36.22 -9.45 22.99
CA VAL A 30 -36.35 -9.54 21.53
C VAL A 30 -35.80 -8.27 20.88
N PHE A 31 -35.33 -8.39 19.64
CA PHE A 31 -35.06 -7.22 18.80
C PHE A 31 -36.35 -6.56 18.31
N ASN A 32 -36.28 -5.26 18.01
CA ASN A 32 -37.35 -4.51 17.33
C ASN A 32 -38.68 -4.45 18.10
N GLU A 33 -38.66 -4.57 19.44
CA GLU A 33 -39.83 -4.30 20.28
C GLU A 33 -40.32 -2.83 20.07
N PRO A 34 -41.62 -2.55 19.91
CA PRO A 34 -42.09 -1.21 19.52
C PRO A 34 -41.72 -0.08 20.50
N GLY A 35 -40.73 0.74 20.13
CA GLY A 35 -40.21 1.83 20.95
C GLY A 35 -38.96 1.46 21.76
N SER A 36 -38.45 0.23 21.65
CA SER A 36 -37.12 -0.15 22.11
C SER A 36 -36.04 0.48 21.22
N PRO A 37 -34.91 0.93 21.78
CA PRO A 37 -33.73 1.33 21.00
C PRO A 37 -32.97 0.11 20.43
N VAL A 38 -33.20 -1.08 20.99
CA VAL A 38 -32.52 -2.32 20.61
C VAL A 38 -33.17 -2.90 19.34
N THR A 39 -32.62 -2.50 18.19
CA THR A 39 -33.11 -2.85 16.86
C THR A 39 -32.20 -3.85 16.14
N LEU A 40 -32.74 -4.48 15.10
CA LEU A 40 -31.98 -5.30 14.14
C LEU A 40 -32.41 -4.91 12.72
N GLU A 41 -31.50 -4.29 11.97
CA GLU A 41 -31.73 -3.76 10.62
C GLU A 41 -31.26 -4.75 9.54
N LEU A 42 -32.20 -5.49 8.95
CA LEU A 42 -31.91 -6.42 7.86
C LEU A 42 -31.93 -5.70 6.49
N PRO A 43 -30.87 -5.82 5.65
CA PRO A 43 -30.89 -5.36 4.27
C PRO A 43 -32.06 -5.98 3.49
N GLU A 44 -32.67 -5.23 2.57
CA GLU A 44 -33.88 -5.63 1.84
C GLU A 44 -33.81 -7.06 1.24
N SER A 45 -32.67 -7.42 0.64
CA SER A 45 -32.42 -8.74 0.07
C SER A 45 -32.36 -9.87 1.10
N ILE A 46 -31.90 -9.60 2.33
CA ILE A 46 -31.88 -10.54 3.45
C ILE A 46 -33.26 -10.61 4.10
N ALA A 47 -33.91 -9.47 4.34
CA ALA A 47 -35.26 -9.39 4.87
C ALA A 47 -36.27 -10.16 4.01
N GLU A 48 -36.16 -10.03 2.68
CA GLU A 48 -36.96 -10.81 1.71
C GLU A 48 -36.76 -12.32 1.81
N LEU A 49 -35.56 -12.79 2.15
CA LEU A 49 -35.26 -14.23 2.30
C LEU A 49 -35.70 -14.73 3.67
N ALA A 50 -35.41 -13.97 4.72
CA ALA A 50 -35.74 -14.30 6.10
C ALA A 50 -37.26 -14.36 6.31
N ALA A 51 -38.02 -13.43 5.72
CA ALA A 51 -39.48 -13.46 5.74
C ALA A 51 -40.09 -14.66 4.98
N LYS A 52 -39.34 -15.31 4.07
CA LYS A 52 -39.76 -16.55 3.39
C LYS A 52 -39.35 -17.81 4.18
N ALA A 53 -38.32 -17.73 5.01
CA ALA A 53 -37.87 -18.80 5.90
C ALA A 53 -38.64 -18.82 7.23
N GLY A 54 -39.04 -17.65 7.74
CA GLY A 54 -39.58 -17.45 9.08
C GLY A 54 -38.52 -17.02 10.11
N ALA A 55 -37.24 -16.96 9.72
CA ALA A 55 -36.12 -16.59 10.60
C ALA A 55 -34.90 -16.09 9.81
N VAL A 56 -33.91 -15.56 10.53
CA VAL A 56 -32.54 -15.25 10.06
C VAL A 56 -31.51 -15.83 11.04
N GLU A 57 -30.42 -16.41 10.54
CA GLU A 57 -29.31 -16.89 11.36
C GLU A 57 -28.29 -15.75 11.50
N ILE A 58 -28.09 -15.26 12.73
CA ILE A 58 -27.14 -14.21 13.03
C ILE A 58 -25.76 -14.83 13.25
N VAL A 59 -24.79 -14.37 12.47
CA VAL A 59 -23.40 -14.83 12.51
C VAL A 59 -22.46 -13.72 12.96
N ASP A 60 -21.30 -14.09 13.50
CA ASP A 60 -20.19 -13.15 13.71
C ASP A 60 -19.47 -12.81 12.37
N PRO A 61 -18.52 -11.85 12.35
CA PRO A 61 -17.80 -11.46 11.12
C PRO A 61 -16.97 -12.56 10.45
N GLU A 62 -16.66 -13.66 11.15
CA GLU A 62 -15.96 -14.84 10.61
C GLU A 62 -16.95 -15.93 10.14
N GLY A 63 -18.26 -15.74 10.35
CA GLY A 63 -19.33 -16.64 9.94
C GLY A 63 -19.77 -17.66 10.98
N LEU A 64 -19.42 -17.50 12.26
CA LEU A 64 -19.88 -18.39 13.35
C LEU A 64 -21.35 -18.08 13.71
N PRO A 65 -22.29 -19.04 13.64
CA PRO A 65 -23.67 -18.84 14.08
C PRO A 65 -23.78 -18.57 15.58
N LEU A 66 -24.34 -17.41 15.94
CA LEU A 66 -24.55 -16.96 17.32
C LEU A 66 -25.98 -17.25 17.79
N ALA A 67 -26.99 -16.92 16.99
CA ALA A 67 -28.40 -17.14 17.31
C ALA A 67 -29.27 -17.22 16.05
N GLU A 68 -30.41 -17.91 16.12
CA GLU A 68 -31.50 -17.77 15.14
C GLU A 68 -32.53 -16.74 15.65
N VAL A 69 -32.98 -15.83 14.79
CA VAL A 69 -33.98 -14.79 15.13
C VAL A 69 -35.25 -14.99 14.32
N GLU A 70 -36.36 -15.31 14.99
CA GLU A 70 -37.67 -15.55 14.40
C GLU A 70 -38.32 -14.26 13.89
N LEU A 71 -38.87 -14.28 12.67
CA LEU A 71 -39.54 -13.14 12.06
C LEU A 71 -41.05 -13.37 11.86
N PRO A 72 -41.91 -12.38 12.14
CA PRO A 72 -41.60 -11.00 12.52
C PRO A 72 -41.51 -10.78 14.04
N ALA A 73 -41.40 -11.84 14.85
CA ALA A 73 -41.54 -11.76 16.31
C ALA A 73 -40.33 -11.17 17.05
N GLY A 74 -39.13 -11.27 16.47
CA GLY A 74 -37.87 -10.89 17.11
C GLY A 74 -37.36 -11.89 18.16
N THR A 75 -38.05 -13.03 18.33
CA THR A 75 -37.67 -14.12 19.26
C THR A 75 -36.26 -14.63 18.93
N ILE A 76 -35.41 -14.80 19.95
CA ILE A 76 -34.01 -15.22 19.77
C ILE A 76 -33.84 -16.63 20.35
N ASP A 77 -33.34 -17.57 19.54
CA ASP A 77 -32.87 -18.89 19.99
C ASP A 77 -31.33 -18.93 19.97
N PRO A 78 -30.65 -18.90 21.13
CA PRO A 78 -29.18 -18.80 21.19
C PRO A 78 -28.49 -20.12 20.79
N LEU A 79 -27.65 -20.06 19.76
CA LEU A 79 -26.87 -21.19 19.25
C LEU A 79 -25.50 -21.30 19.95
N THR A 80 -24.84 -20.16 20.16
CA THR A 80 -23.58 -20.07 20.93
C THR A 80 -23.39 -18.64 21.49
N HIS A 81 -22.21 -18.35 22.04
CA HIS A 81 -21.81 -17.00 22.43
C HIS A 81 -20.47 -16.66 21.78
N THR A 82 -20.15 -15.37 21.68
CA THR A 82 -18.89 -14.85 21.15
C THR A 82 -17.68 -15.57 21.77
N GLN A 83 -16.96 -16.39 21.01
CA GLN A 83 -15.90 -17.27 21.56
C GLN A 83 -14.52 -16.60 21.60
N TYR A 84 -14.33 -15.56 20.79
CA TYR A 84 -13.06 -14.86 20.60
C TYR A 84 -13.15 -13.39 21.05
N GLY A 85 -12.00 -12.72 21.12
CA GLY A 85 -11.91 -11.31 21.52
C GLY A 85 -11.00 -11.08 22.74
N PRO A 86 -10.52 -9.83 22.92
CA PRO A 86 -9.64 -9.48 24.03
C PRO A 86 -10.37 -9.63 25.37
N PHE A 87 -9.67 -10.12 26.39
CA PHE A 87 -10.17 -10.27 27.76
C PHE A 87 -11.48 -11.08 27.95
N ARG A 88 -11.92 -11.90 26.98
CA ARG A 88 -13.21 -12.63 26.99
C ARG A 88 -13.59 -13.29 28.32
N ARG A 89 -12.61 -13.78 29.10
CA ARG A 89 -12.77 -14.28 30.49
C ARG A 89 -13.47 -13.33 31.49
N LEU A 90 -13.55 -12.03 31.19
CA LEU A 90 -14.17 -10.98 32.02
C LEU A 90 -15.60 -10.66 31.57
N TYR A 91 -16.03 -11.11 30.40
CA TYR A 91 -17.41 -11.01 29.93
C TYR A 91 -18.18 -12.15 30.57
N LEU A 92 -18.91 -11.84 31.65
CA LEU A 92 -19.74 -12.79 32.39
C LEU A 92 -21.20 -12.42 32.19
N SER A 93 -22.10 -13.40 32.16
CA SER A 93 -23.53 -13.09 32.23
C SER A 93 -23.89 -12.41 33.58
N PRO A 94 -25.02 -11.69 33.67
CA PRO A 94 -25.56 -11.22 34.95
C PRO A 94 -25.71 -12.35 35.97
N THR A 95 -26.08 -13.56 35.55
CA THR A 95 -26.22 -14.72 36.43
C THR A 95 -24.88 -15.14 37.03
N GLU A 96 -23.86 -15.38 36.21
CA GLU A 96 -22.52 -15.75 36.70
C GLU A 96 -21.89 -14.64 37.54
N THR A 97 -22.17 -13.37 37.22
CA THR A 97 -21.71 -12.23 38.00
C THR A 97 -22.28 -12.28 39.42
N ARG A 98 -23.59 -12.49 39.55
CA ARG A 98 -24.27 -12.61 40.85
C ARG A 98 -23.82 -13.84 41.63
N GLU A 99 -23.64 -14.98 40.95
CA GLU A 99 -23.12 -16.22 41.58
C GLU A 99 -21.72 -16.06 42.18
N ARG A 100 -20.87 -15.20 41.59
CA ARG A 100 -19.49 -14.97 42.05
C ARG A 100 -19.35 -13.78 43.01
N TYR A 101 -20.20 -12.76 42.88
CA TYR A 101 -19.94 -11.42 43.43
C TYR A 101 -21.13 -10.75 44.17
N ALA A 102 -22.22 -11.45 44.44
CA ALA A 102 -23.35 -10.89 45.21
C ALA A 102 -22.91 -10.32 46.58
N GLY A 103 -23.57 -9.23 47.00
CA GLY A 103 -23.27 -8.47 48.22
C GLY A 103 -22.12 -7.46 48.09
N ARG A 104 -21.57 -7.26 46.89
CA ARG A 104 -20.57 -6.22 46.58
C ARG A 104 -21.23 -4.95 46.05
N THR A 105 -20.49 -3.84 46.06
CA THR A 105 -20.95 -2.61 45.38
C THR A 105 -20.52 -2.60 43.92
N PHE A 106 -21.46 -2.40 43.01
CA PHE A 106 -21.22 -2.34 41.57
C PHE A 106 -20.93 -0.89 41.12
N VAL A 107 -19.93 -0.72 40.26
CA VAL A 107 -19.41 0.59 39.84
C VAL A 107 -19.27 0.63 38.31
N PRO A 108 -20.22 1.23 37.58
CA PRO A 108 -20.11 1.40 36.13
C PRO A 108 -19.02 2.40 35.75
N LEU A 109 -18.26 2.10 34.70
CA LEU A 109 -17.15 2.91 34.19
C LEU A 109 -17.23 3.05 32.66
N VAL A 110 -17.07 4.28 32.16
CA VAL A 110 -16.91 4.61 30.73
C VAL A 110 -15.52 5.18 30.40
N ASP A 111 -14.75 5.57 31.43
CA ASP A 111 -13.35 6.02 31.34
C ASP A 111 -12.52 5.49 32.53
N ALA A 112 -11.22 5.72 32.50
CA ALA A 112 -10.25 5.38 33.55
C ALA A 112 -10.49 6.14 34.87
N LEU A 113 -10.04 5.53 35.97
CA LEU A 113 -10.22 6.07 37.33
C LEU A 113 -9.04 6.94 37.78
N THR A 114 -9.32 8.16 38.22
CA THR A 114 -8.35 9.10 38.80
C THR A 114 -7.97 8.71 40.24
N VAL A 115 -6.84 9.20 40.74
CA VAL A 115 -6.41 8.95 42.13
C VAL A 115 -7.44 9.45 43.17
N PRO A 116 -8.10 10.62 43.01
CA PRO A 116 -9.24 11.00 43.86
C PRO A 116 -10.41 10.01 43.82
N GLN A 117 -10.80 9.52 42.64
CA GLN A 117 -11.89 8.55 42.50
C GLN A 117 -11.53 7.20 43.14
N LEU A 118 -10.31 6.69 42.91
CA LEU A 118 -9.79 5.49 43.57
C LEU A 118 -9.80 5.62 45.10
N ALA A 119 -9.37 6.76 45.63
CA ALA A 119 -9.38 7.03 47.07
C ALA A 119 -10.81 7.09 47.65
N ALA A 120 -11.80 7.54 46.88
CA ALA A 120 -13.20 7.48 47.28
C ALA A 120 -13.74 6.04 47.28
N LEU A 121 -13.54 5.31 46.18
CA LEU A 121 -13.98 3.91 46.03
C LEU A 121 -13.36 2.98 47.08
N ALA A 122 -12.11 3.20 47.48
CA ALA A 122 -11.45 2.45 48.56
C ALA A 122 -12.15 2.55 49.93
N THR A 123 -13.07 3.51 50.12
CA THR A 123 -13.89 3.63 51.35
C THR A 123 -15.24 2.91 51.27
N VAL A 124 -15.65 2.46 50.09
CA VAL A 124 -16.98 1.85 49.83
C VAL A 124 -17.02 0.37 50.27
N GLY A 125 -15.89 -0.32 50.25
CA GLY A 125 -15.77 -1.75 50.60
C GLY A 125 -15.44 -2.62 49.38
N PRO A 126 -15.83 -3.92 49.39
CA PRO A 126 -15.67 -4.78 48.22
C PRO A 126 -16.50 -4.32 47.02
N VAL A 127 -15.85 -4.21 45.85
CA VAL A 127 -16.47 -3.70 44.62
C VAL A 127 -16.43 -4.68 43.46
N VAL A 128 -17.30 -4.45 42.49
CA VAL A 128 -17.21 -4.96 41.12
C VAL A 128 -17.18 -3.76 40.18
N LEU A 129 -16.06 -3.56 39.50
CA LEU A 129 -15.93 -2.54 38.45
C LEU A 129 -16.52 -3.09 37.15
N LEU A 130 -17.44 -2.33 36.55
CA LEU A 130 -18.17 -2.68 35.34
C LEU A 130 -17.76 -1.74 34.20
N PRO A 131 -16.64 -1.99 33.48
CA PRO A 131 -16.31 -1.25 32.29
C PRO A 131 -17.33 -1.54 31.18
N LEU A 132 -18.01 -0.49 30.73
CA LEU A 132 -19.00 -0.50 29.67
C LEU A 132 -18.27 -0.30 28.34
N VAL A 133 -18.18 -1.35 27.52
CA VAL A 133 -17.14 -1.50 26.50
C VAL A 133 -17.65 -1.85 25.09
N GLY A 134 -18.97 -1.77 24.88
CA GLY A 134 -19.58 -1.96 23.57
C GLY A 134 -19.38 -0.77 22.65
N HIS A 135 -19.82 -0.92 21.41
CA HIS A 135 -19.55 -0.01 20.31
C HIS A 135 -20.06 1.42 20.58
N GLY A 136 -19.15 2.40 20.57
CA GLY A 136 -19.47 3.83 20.72
C GLY A 136 -19.64 4.33 22.15
N THR A 137 -19.59 3.47 23.17
CA THR A 137 -19.83 3.85 24.58
C THR A 137 -18.61 4.34 25.36
N PRO A 138 -17.43 3.68 25.33
CA PRO A 138 -16.28 4.11 26.14
C PRO A 138 -15.48 5.24 25.47
N GLU A 139 -14.93 6.16 26.28
CA GLU A 139 -14.01 7.20 25.78
C GLU A 139 -12.59 6.67 25.51
N LEU A 140 -12.22 5.53 26.12
CA LEU A 140 -11.05 4.74 25.73
C LEU A 140 -11.49 3.65 24.75
N SER A 141 -10.57 3.07 23.98
CA SER A 141 -10.84 1.81 23.31
C SER A 141 -11.26 0.73 24.33
N THR A 142 -12.06 -0.25 23.91
CA THR A 142 -12.45 -1.42 24.71
C THR A 142 -11.24 -2.07 25.42
N VAL A 143 -10.08 -2.11 24.75
CA VAL A 143 -8.83 -2.64 25.32
C VAL A 143 -8.17 -1.66 26.30
N GLY A 144 -8.20 -0.36 26.01
CA GLY A 144 -7.74 0.70 26.91
C GLY A 144 -8.52 0.71 28.22
N LEU A 145 -9.85 0.76 28.15
CA LEU A 145 -10.73 0.79 29.32
C LEU A 145 -10.54 -0.45 30.20
N ILE A 146 -10.63 -1.66 29.64
CA ILE A 146 -10.45 -2.90 30.42
C ILE A 146 -9.07 -2.94 31.09
N ARG A 147 -8.00 -2.48 30.42
CA ARG A 147 -6.66 -2.40 31.02
C ARG A 147 -6.59 -1.37 32.16
N ALA A 148 -7.17 -0.18 31.96
CA ALA A 148 -7.22 0.87 32.98
C ALA A 148 -8.05 0.42 34.20
N THR A 149 -9.17 -0.26 33.98
CA THR A 149 -10.01 -0.83 35.05
C THR A 149 -9.32 -1.97 35.81
N LEU A 150 -8.51 -2.80 35.13
CA LEU A 150 -7.70 -3.82 35.81
C LEU A 150 -6.62 -3.18 36.70
N ALA A 151 -5.88 -2.18 36.19
CA ALA A 151 -4.92 -1.43 36.99
C ALA A 151 -5.58 -0.67 38.16
N ALA A 152 -6.80 -0.14 37.96
CA ALA A 152 -7.60 0.45 39.01
C ALA A 152 -8.02 -0.57 40.09
N ALA A 153 -8.34 -1.81 39.71
CA ALA A 153 -8.67 -2.88 40.64
C ALA A 153 -7.47 -3.27 41.52
N ASP A 154 -6.24 -3.28 40.98
CA ASP A 154 -5.01 -3.53 41.75
C ASP A 154 -4.70 -2.44 42.80
N HIS A 155 -5.29 -1.24 42.68
CA HIS A 155 -5.23 -0.18 43.69
C HIS A 155 -6.33 -0.25 44.77
N LEU A 156 -7.27 -1.19 44.67
CA LEU A 156 -8.44 -1.31 45.55
C LEU A 156 -8.35 -2.58 46.43
N PRO A 157 -8.86 -2.55 47.69
CA PRO A 157 -8.58 -3.60 48.67
C PRO A 157 -9.31 -4.94 48.41
N ASP A 158 -10.43 -4.91 47.67
CA ASP A 158 -11.14 -6.10 47.20
C ASP A 158 -12.01 -5.74 45.99
N ALA A 159 -11.41 -5.70 44.80
CA ALA A 159 -12.09 -5.37 43.55
C ALA A 159 -12.12 -6.56 42.57
N ALA A 160 -13.27 -6.75 41.93
CA ALA A 160 -13.42 -7.60 40.74
C ALA A 160 -13.70 -6.73 39.51
N VAL A 161 -13.50 -7.29 38.31
CA VAL A 161 -13.81 -6.61 37.03
C VAL A 161 -14.69 -7.53 36.17
N VAL A 162 -15.80 -7.00 35.67
CA VAL A 162 -16.70 -7.70 34.73
C VAL A 162 -17.05 -6.76 33.58
N ALA A 163 -16.59 -7.09 32.38
CA ALA A 163 -16.80 -6.27 31.18
C ALA A 163 -18.21 -6.48 30.62
N ILE A 164 -18.87 -5.38 30.23
CA ILE A 164 -20.23 -5.38 29.68
C ILE A 164 -20.21 -4.79 28.27
N PRO A 165 -20.65 -5.53 27.22
CA PRO A 165 -20.80 -4.99 25.87
C PRO A 165 -22.06 -4.13 25.76
N LEU A 166 -22.13 -3.04 26.53
CA LEU A 166 -23.14 -2.01 26.32
C LEU A 166 -22.61 -1.05 25.25
N ALA A 167 -23.32 -0.97 24.14
CA ALA A 167 -23.07 -0.06 23.03
C ALA A 167 -23.94 1.19 23.12
N SER A 168 -23.63 2.21 22.30
CA SER A 168 -24.39 3.46 22.20
C SER A 168 -25.39 3.40 21.06
N HIS A 169 -26.61 3.88 21.32
CA HIS A 169 -27.69 3.99 20.34
C HIS A 169 -27.79 5.42 19.77
N GLY A 170 -26.96 6.35 20.27
CA GLY A 170 -26.76 7.69 19.71
C GLY A 170 -27.64 8.79 20.31
N ASP A 171 -28.37 8.48 21.38
CA ASP A 171 -29.16 9.44 22.17
C ASP A 171 -28.75 9.31 23.65
N PRO A 172 -28.19 10.38 24.28
CA PRO A 172 -27.66 10.27 25.65
C PRO A 172 -28.68 9.93 26.73
N ASP A 173 -29.96 10.30 26.57
CA ASP A 173 -31.00 9.95 27.56
C ASP A 173 -31.35 8.45 27.44
N VAL A 174 -31.41 7.93 26.21
CA VAL A 174 -31.61 6.50 25.92
C VAL A 174 -30.44 5.65 26.40
N ASP A 175 -29.20 6.06 26.09
CA ASP A 175 -27.98 5.36 26.50
C ASP A 175 -27.85 5.33 28.04
N HIS A 176 -28.30 6.40 28.72
CA HIS A 176 -28.36 6.44 30.19
C HIS A 176 -29.38 5.45 30.76
N ASP A 177 -30.62 5.45 30.26
CA ASP A 177 -31.68 4.53 30.73
C ASP A 177 -31.30 3.06 30.47
N LEU A 178 -30.71 2.74 29.31
CA LEU A 178 -30.13 1.43 29.02
C LEU A 178 -29.01 1.06 30.00
N GLY A 179 -28.09 1.99 30.27
CA GLY A 179 -27.02 1.81 31.26
C GLY A 179 -27.56 1.50 32.66
N VAL A 180 -28.59 2.22 33.11
CA VAL A 180 -29.26 1.97 34.39
C VAL A 180 -29.96 0.60 34.40
N GLN A 181 -30.65 0.22 33.33
CA GLN A 181 -31.32 -1.08 33.19
C GLN A 181 -30.32 -2.24 33.23
N VAL A 182 -29.26 -2.18 32.42
CA VAL A 182 -28.23 -3.22 32.32
C VAL A 182 -27.45 -3.36 33.63
N VAL A 183 -26.92 -2.26 34.18
CA VAL A 183 -26.19 -2.29 35.46
C VAL A 183 -27.10 -2.76 36.60
N GLY A 184 -28.38 -2.36 36.59
CA GLY A 184 -29.40 -2.85 37.52
C GLY A 184 -29.63 -4.36 37.44
N ASN A 185 -29.60 -4.94 36.24
CA ASN A 185 -29.70 -6.40 36.04
C ASN A 185 -28.45 -7.15 36.53
N TYR A 186 -27.24 -6.60 36.32
CA TYR A 186 -26.00 -7.18 36.86
C TYR A 186 -25.97 -7.14 38.40
N ALA A 187 -26.40 -6.04 39.02
CA ALA A 187 -26.42 -5.89 40.48
C ALA A 187 -27.62 -6.58 41.16
N ALA A 188 -28.77 -6.71 40.48
CA ALA A 188 -30.01 -7.34 40.96
C ALA A 188 -30.48 -6.89 42.37
N GLY A 189 -30.22 -5.63 42.75
CA GLY A 189 -30.59 -5.04 44.04
C GLY A 189 -29.44 -4.89 45.04
N ASP A 190 -28.24 -5.38 44.73
CA ASP A 190 -27.00 -4.95 45.41
C ASP A 190 -26.71 -3.45 45.13
N PRO A 191 -25.90 -2.78 45.96
CA PRO A 191 -25.63 -1.35 45.81
C PRO A 191 -24.93 -1.04 44.47
N VAL A 192 -25.41 0.00 43.78
CA VAL A 192 -24.74 0.59 42.62
C VAL A 192 -24.24 1.99 43.01
N VAL A 193 -22.98 2.30 42.70
CA VAL A 193 -22.37 3.62 42.95
C VAL A 193 -21.74 4.12 41.66
N GLY A 194 -22.33 5.16 41.08
CA GLY A 194 -21.71 5.91 39.98
C GLY A 194 -20.53 6.74 40.46
N VAL A 195 -19.54 6.94 39.58
CA VAL A 195 -18.36 7.74 39.84
C VAL A 195 -18.60 9.17 39.34
N SER A 196 -18.22 10.18 40.11
CA SER A 196 -18.29 11.58 39.68
C SER A 196 -17.19 11.91 38.67
N GLU A 197 -17.53 12.64 37.61
CA GLU A 197 -16.59 13.22 36.66
C GLU A 197 -15.43 13.95 37.37
N ASP A 198 -14.20 13.69 36.93
CA ASP A 198 -12.97 14.31 37.44
C ASP A 198 -11.98 14.59 36.29
N PRO A 199 -12.36 15.42 35.28
CA PRO A 199 -11.57 15.64 34.06
C PRO A 199 -10.27 16.41 34.29
N THR A 200 -9.97 16.82 35.53
CA THR A 200 -8.70 17.42 35.94
C THR A 200 -7.93 16.58 36.96
N GLY A 201 -8.45 15.40 37.31
CA GLY A 201 -7.83 14.47 38.25
C GLY A 201 -6.62 13.75 37.66
N ALA A 202 -5.56 13.63 38.45
CA ALA A 202 -4.39 12.86 38.05
C ALA A 202 -4.67 11.34 38.15
N PHE A 203 -4.33 10.59 37.11
CA PHE A 203 -4.28 9.13 37.13
C PHE A 203 -3.09 8.61 37.96
N SER A 204 -3.12 7.33 38.37
CA SER A 204 -1.89 6.67 38.87
C SER A 204 -0.91 6.47 37.69
N PRO A 205 0.42 6.33 37.91
CA PRO A 205 1.38 6.21 36.81
C PRO A 205 1.11 5.01 35.88
N GLU A 206 0.53 3.94 36.40
CA GLU A 206 0.17 2.73 35.63
C GLU A 206 -1.08 2.95 34.77
N ILE A 207 -2.07 3.67 35.29
CA ILE A 207 -3.27 4.08 34.54
C ILE A 207 -2.93 5.17 33.52
N ALA A 208 -2.11 6.15 33.89
CA ALA A 208 -1.64 7.22 33.00
C ALA A 208 -0.97 6.63 31.74
N ALA A 209 -0.02 5.71 31.91
CA ALA A 209 0.65 5.04 30.79
C ALA A 209 -0.30 4.22 29.90
N ILE A 210 -1.47 3.79 30.41
CA ILE A 210 -2.51 3.13 29.60
C ILE A 210 -3.32 4.19 28.83
N VAL A 211 -3.73 5.27 29.48
CA VAL A 211 -4.47 6.39 28.85
C VAL A 211 -3.62 7.07 27.78
N GLU A 212 -2.36 7.40 28.05
CA GLU A 212 -1.37 7.93 27.08
C GLU A 212 -1.08 6.94 25.92
N THR A 213 -1.25 5.64 26.15
CA THR A 213 -1.14 4.64 25.08
C THR A 213 -2.34 4.68 24.13
N ASP A 214 -3.53 4.97 24.66
CA ASP A 214 -4.83 4.87 23.98
C ASP A 214 -5.27 6.21 23.34
N ARG A 215 -5.13 7.32 24.10
CA ARG A 215 -5.29 8.72 23.68
C ARG A 215 -3.92 9.43 23.66
N PRO A 216 -3.06 9.21 22.65
CA PRO A 216 -1.78 9.92 22.52
C PRO A 216 -1.98 11.43 22.29
N ALA A 217 -0.97 12.23 22.64
CA ALA A 217 -0.95 13.66 22.30
C ALA A 217 -0.92 13.87 20.76
N PRO A 218 -1.38 15.03 20.22
CA PRO A 218 -1.45 15.26 18.77
C PRO A 218 -0.10 15.12 18.02
N ASP A 219 1.02 15.39 18.70
CA ASP A 219 2.38 15.22 18.20
C ASP A 219 2.92 13.77 18.33
N GLU A 220 2.26 12.91 19.09
CA GLU A 220 2.50 11.47 19.16
C GLU A 220 1.49 10.63 18.36
N GLN A 221 0.37 11.22 17.96
CA GLN A 221 -0.68 10.60 17.16
C GLN A 221 -0.18 10.25 15.74
N GLY A 222 -0.69 9.16 15.17
CA GLY A 222 -0.45 8.85 13.76
C GLY A 222 -1.12 9.86 12.84
N LEU A 223 -0.43 10.24 11.76
CA LEU A 223 -0.81 11.39 10.92
C LEU A 223 -0.81 11.04 9.44
N VAL A 224 -1.91 11.34 8.75
CA VAL A 224 -2.03 11.21 7.29
C VAL A 224 -1.93 12.59 6.64
N LEU A 225 -0.77 12.85 6.04
CA LEU A 225 -0.45 14.06 5.28
C LEU A 225 -0.91 13.86 3.83
N PHE A 226 -2.11 14.33 3.51
CA PHE A 226 -2.80 14.01 2.26
C PHE A 226 -2.76 15.18 1.27
N PHE A 227 -1.86 15.09 0.27
CA PHE A 227 -1.73 16.08 -0.79
C PHE A 227 -2.73 15.80 -1.92
N THR A 228 -3.53 16.81 -2.27
CA THR A 228 -4.47 16.80 -3.41
C THR A 228 -4.21 17.97 -4.37
N GLY A 229 -4.69 17.87 -5.62
CA GLY A 229 -4.42 18.85 -6.69
C GLY A 229 -4.28 18.24 -8.08
N LEU A 230 -4.25 19.10 -9.10
CA LEU A 230 -4.11 18.71 -10.50
C LEU A 230 -2.80 17.97 -10.83
N SER A 231 -2.73 17.29 -11.98
CA SER A 231 -1.46 16.72 -12.46
C SER A 231 -0.44 17.85 -12.71
N GLY A 232 0.85 17.61 -12.46
CA GLY A 232 1.88 18.65 -12.61
C GLY A 232 1.87 19.79 -11.58
N SER A 233 0.88 19.88 -10.68
CA SER A 233 0.73 20.98 -9.72
C SER A 233 1.86 21.11 -8.70
N GLY A 234 2.65 20.05 -8.48
CA GLY A 234 3.80 20.06 -7.56
C GLY A 234 3.67 19.12 -6.35
N LYS A 235 2.50 18.50 -6.10
CA LYS A 235 2.23 17.55 -4.99
C LYS A 235 3.43 16.66 -4.64
N SER A 236 3.83 15.76 -5.54
CA SER A 236 4.90 14.79 -5.30
C SER A 236 6.31 15.40 -5.22
N THR A 237 6.45 16.72 -5.35
CA THR A 237 7.68 17.47 -5.06
C THR A 237 7.65 18.02 -3.62
N LEU A 238 6.56 18.71 -3.24
CA LEU A 238 6.35 19.16 -1.86
C LEU A 238 6.27 17.99 -0.87
N ALA A 239 5.54 16.93 -1.22
CA ALA A 239 5.43 15.72 -0.42
C ALA A 239 6.80 15.01 -0.24
N ARG A 240 7.71 15.10 -1.22
CA ARG A 240 9.08 14.60 -1.07
C ARG A 240 9.89 15.48 -0.11
N ALA A 241 9.93 16.79 -0.34
CA ALA A 241 10.66 17.71 0.53
C ALA A 241 10.15 17.68 2.00
N LEU A 242 8.84 17.48 2.22
CA LEU A 242 8.27 17.23 3.55
C LEU A 242 8.69 15.87 4.14
N THR A 243 8.73 14.82 3.32
CA THR A 243 9.24 13.50 3.73
C THR A 243 10.73 13.60 4.13
N ASP A 244 11.53 14.34 3.36
CA ASP A 244 12.95 14.53 3.61
C ASP A 244 13.16 15.26 4.96
N ARG A 245 12.42 16.35 5.24
CA ARG A 245 12.43 17.03 6.55
C ARG A 245 11.99 16.14 7.72
N LEU A 246 10.97 15.31 7.54
CA LEU A 246 10.53 14.36 8.56
C LEU A 246 11.60 13.30 8.88
N LEU A 247 12.31 12.82 7.84
CA LEU A 247 13.41 11.87 7.99
C LEU A 247 14.66 12.52 8.62
N GLU A 248 14.90 13.80 8.37
CA GLU A 248 15.95 14.60 9.03
C GLU A 248 15.65 14.84 10.53
N GLN A 249 14.37 15.02 10.91
CA GLN A 249 13.95 15.12 12.31
C GLN A 249 14.04 13.76 13.03
N GLY A 250 13.71 12.66 12.35
CA GLY A 250 13.93 11.29 12.82
C GLY A 250 13.04 10.81 13.99
N THR A 251 12.09 11.62 14.45
CA THR A 251 11.23 11.34 15.62
C THR A 251 10.11 10.34 15.35
N ARG A 252 9.55 10.31 14.14
CA ARG A 252 8.40 9.45 13.77
C ARG A 252 8.72 8.61 12.53
N SER A 253 8.09 7.44 12.41
CA SER A 253 8.21 6.59 11.22
C SER A 253 7.42 7.19 10.04
N VAL A 254 8.00 7.19 8.84
CA VAL A 254 7.41 7.85 7.66
C VAL A 254 7.25 6.88 6.50
N THR A 255 6.07 6.85 5.88
CA THR A 255 5.79 6.07 4.67
C THR A 255 5.24 6.96 3.57
N SER A 256 5.91 6.98 2.41
CA SER A 256 5.49 7.78 1.26
C SER A 256 4.61 6.99 0.29
N LEU A 257 3.36 7.42 0.13
CA LEU A 257 2.33 6.87 -0.76
C LEU A 257 2.10 7.81 -1.97
N ASP A 258 3.19 8.11 -2.70
CA ASP A 258 3.14 8.79 -4.00
C ASP A 258 2.49 7.90 -5.07
N GLY A 259 1.79 8.50 -6.04
CA GLY A 259 1.00 7.77 -7.03
C GLY A 259 1.80 6.75 -7.86
N ASP A 260 3.04 7.10 -8.20
CA ASP A 260 3.97 6.23 -8.93
C ASP A 260 4.59 5.12 -8.02
N VAL A 261 4.38 5.15 -6.70
CA VAL A 261 4.66 4.04 -5.75
C VAL A 261 3.43 3.16 -5.57
N VAL A 262 2.27 3.77 -5.32
CA VAL A 262 0.98 3.09 -5.12
C VAL A 262 0.62 2.24 -6.33
N ARG A 263 0.71 2.78 -7.56
CA ARG A 263 0.33 2.04 -8.78
C ARG A 263 1.14 0.78 -9.02
N ARG A 264 2.41 0.74 -8.58
CA ARG A 264 3.27 -0.45 -8.71
C ARG A 264 3.02 -1.56 -7.68
N ASN A 265 2.38 -1.25 -6.55
CA ASN A 265 2.28 -2.18 -5.41
C ASN A 265 0.84 -2.48 -4.95
N LEU A 266 -0.06 -1.48 -5.01
CA LEU A 266 -1.42 -1.55 -4.46
C LEU A 266 -2.53 -1.45 -5.53
N SER A 267 -2.19 -1.01 -6.74
CA SER A 267 -3.16 -0.70 -7.81
C SER A 267 -2.76 -1.23 -9.19
N ALA A 268 -1.91 -2.28 -9.22
CA ALA A 268 -1.72 -3.08 -10.42
C ALA A 268 -3.06 -3.70 -10.86
N GLY A 269 -3.33 -3.70 -12.16
CA GLY A 269 -4.60 -4.15 -12.74
C GLY A 269 -5.76 -3.15 -12.72
N LEU A 270 -5.66 -2.02 -11.99
CA LEU A 270 -6.65 -0.93 -12.08
C LEU A 270 -6.37 -0.03 -13.28
N THR A 271 -7.40 0.37 -14.01
CA THR A 271 -7.26 1.19 -15.23
C THR A 271 -7.18 2.71 -14.90
N PHE A 272 -7.77 3.54 -15.77
CA PHE A 272 -7.95 4.98 -15.60
C PHE A 272 -9.42 5.42 -15.64
N SER A 273 -10.37 4.47 -15.54
CA SER A 273 -11.81 4.77 -15.37
C SER A 273 -12.07 5.64 -14.13
N LYS A 274 -13.26 6.27 -14.03
CA LYS A 274 -13.68 6.96 -12.81
C LYS A 274 -13.58 6.02 -11.58
N GLU A 275 -14.19 4.85 -11.66
CA GLU A 275 -14.28 3.87 -10.57
C GLU A 275 -12.91 3.34 -10.13
N ASP A 276 -12.01 3.01 -11.07
CA ASP A 276 -10.65 2.55 -10.76
C ASP A 276 -9.83 3.62 -10.05
N ARG A 277 -10.01 4.90 -10.43
CA ARG A 277 -9.31 6.02 -9.78
C ARG A 277 -9.80 6.23 -8.35
N GLU A 278 -11.10 6.13 -8.10
CA GLU A 278 -11.65 6.20 -6.76
C GLU A 278 -11.23 5.00 -5.91
N THR A 279 -11.26 3.79 -6.47
CA THR A 279 -10.79 2.57 -5.79
C THR A 279 -9.30 2.63 -5.48
N ASN A 280 -8.46 3.18 -6.37
CA ASN A 280 -7.07 3.52 -6.09
C ASN A 280 -6.95 4.50 -4.89
N ILE A 281 -7.79 5.54 -4.82
CA ILE A 281 -7.76 6.52 -3.71
C ILE A 281 -8.22 5.88 -2.40
N ARG A 282 -9.29 5.08 -2.39
CA ARG A 282 -9.75 4.30 -1.21
C ARG A 282 -8.65 3.35 -0.72
N ARG A 283 -7.94 2.66 -1.62
CA ARG A 283 -6.77 1.82 -1.26
C ARG A 283 -5.61 2.61 -0.65
N ILE A 284 -5.34 3.84 -1.12
CA ILE A 284 -4.35 4.73 -0.48
C ILE A 284 -4.82 5.10 0.93
N GLY A 285 -6.08 5.48 1.07
CA GLY A 285 -6.66 5.89 2.35
C GLY A 285 -6.62 4.80 3.41
N TRP A 286 -7.07 3.59 3.06
CA TRP A 286 -7.03 2.45 3.97
C TRP A 286 -5.60 2.10 4.43
N VAL A 287 -4.62 2.06 3.50
CA VAL A 287 -3.22 1.82 3.88
C VAL A 287 -2.66 2.97 4.73
N ALA A 288 -3.05 4.21 4.46
CA ALA A 288 -2.64 5.37 5.27
C ALA A 288 -3.24 5.34 6.68
N ALA A 289 -4.51 4.93 6.81
CA ALA A 289 -5.21 4.77 8.08
C ALA A 289 -4.55 3.70 8.97
N GLU A 290 -4.19 2.54 8.42
CA GLU A 290 -3.47 1.49 9.16
C GLU A 290 -2.03 1.91 9.53
N ILE A 291 -1.39 2.77 8.73
CA ILE A 291 -0.11 3.39 9.12
C ILE A 291 -0.31 4.34 10.31
N SER A 292 -1.36 5.17 10.32
CA SER A 292 -1.66 6.05 11.46
C SER A 292 -2.14 5.30 12.71
N ARG A 293 -2.86 4.18 12.57
CA ARG A 293 -3.24 3.29 13.68
C ARG A 293 -2.02 2.83 14.50
N HIS A 294 -0.87 2.70 13.84
CA HIS A 294 0.42 2.34 14.44
C HIS A 294 1.34 3.55 14.70
N ARG A 295 0.77 4.75 14.87
CA ARG A 295 1.45 6.04 15.12
C ARG A 295 2.48 6.44 14.04
N GLY A 296 2.35 5.89 12.83
CA GLY A 296 3.17 6.27 11.68
C GLY A 296 2.66 7.53 10.98
N VAL A 297 3.53 8.14 10.19
CA VAL A 297 3.20 9.26 9.30
C VAL A 297 3.07 8.77 7.87
N ALA A 298 1.87 8.86 7.28
CA ALA A 298 1.61 8.50 5.89
C ALA A 298 1.58 9.75 5.00
N VAL A 299 2.53 9.89 4.07
CA VAL A 299 2.62 11.02 3.15
C VAL A 299 2.03 10.63 1.79
N CYS A 300 0.76 10.97 1.58
CA CYS A 300 -0.01 10.60 0.39
C CYS A 300 0.00 11.72 -0.66
N SER A 301 0.18 11.42 -1.95
CA SER A 301 0.08 12.45 -3.02
C SER A 301 -0.74 12.07 -4.28
N PRO A 302 -1.95 11.50 -4.14
CA PRO A 302 -2.87 11.24 -5.25
C PRO A 302 -3.45 12.53 -5.86
N ILE A 303 -4.18 12.40 -6.98
CA ILE A 303 -4.93 13.53 -7.58
C ILE A 303 -6.23 13.83 -6.81
N ALA A 304 -6.85 12.81 -6.21
CA ALA A 304 -8.06 12.88 -5.35
C ALA A 304 -9.13 13.90 -5.81
N PRO A 305 -9.68 13.76 -7.04
CA PRO A 305 -10.45 14.81 -7.70
C PRO A 305 -11.86 15.02 -7.14
N PHE A 306 -12.46 14.04 -6.47
CA PHE A 306 -13.81 14.13 -5.92
C PHE A 306 -13.77 14.37 -4.41
N ALA A 307 -14.59 15.30 -3.92
CA ALA A 307 -14.68 15.62 -2.49
C ALA A 307 -15.23 14.46 -1.66
N GLU A 308 -16.13 13.64 -2.24
CA GLU A 308 -16.66 12.45 -1.58
C GLU A 308 -15.57 11.44 -1.24
N THR A 309 -14.69 11.09 -2.18
CA THR A 309 -13.60 10.15 -1.93
C THR A 309 -12.58 10.71 -0.94
N ARG A 310 -12.41 12.04 -0.86
CA ARG A 310 -11.57 12.66 0.18
C ARG A 310 -12.20 12.55 1.56
N ARG A 311 -13.52 12.75 1.70
CA ARG A 311 -14.25 12.51 2.96
C ARG A 311 -14.21 11.04 3.38
N GLN A 312 -14.35 10.10 2.44
CA GLN A 312 -14.20 8.66 2.69
C GLN A 312 -12.82 8.33 3.28
N VAL A 313 -11.74 8.91 2.73
CA VAL A 313 -10.38 8.71 3.28
C VAL A 313 -10.19 9.42 4.62
N ARG A 314 -10.73 10.63 4.81
CA ARG A 314 -10.70 11.34 6.10
C ARG A 314 -11.33 10.49 7.20
N ALA A 315 -12.54 9.96 6.96
CA ALA A 315 -13.26 9.08 7.88
C ALA A 315 -12.47 7.81 8.23
N MET A 316 -11.93 7.09 7.24
CA MET A 316 -11.09 5.90 7.48
C MET A 316 -9.90 6.15 8.42
N VAL A 317 -9.33 7.36 8.39
CA VAL A 317 -8.18 7.74 9.22
C VAL A 317 -8.63 8.12 10.63
N GLU A 318 -9.73 8.87 10.74
CA GLU A 318 -10.33 9.27 12.01
C GLU A 318 -10.88 8.03 12.77
N GLU A 319 -11.54 7.09 12.07
CA GLU A 319 -11.94 5.75 12.55
C GLU A 319 -10.76 4.87 12.99
N ALA A 320 -9.57 5.10 12.45
CA ALA A 320 -8.35 4.39 12.83
C ALA A 320 -7.63 5.02 14.03
N GLY A 321 -8.18 6.10 14.62
CA GLY A 321 -7.55 6.87 15.70
C GLY A 321 -6.42 7.80 15.22
N GLY A 322 -6.33 8.06 13.92
CA GLY A 322 -5.33 8.92 13.31
C GLY A 322 -5.85 10.33 13.01
N ALA A 323 -4.92 11.28 12.86
CA ALA A 323 -5.21 12.62 12.37
C ALA A 323 -5.10 12.69 10.83
N PHE A 324 -6.00 13.43 10.18
CA PHE A 324 -5.99 13.65 8.72
C PHE A 324 -5.81 15.14 8.38
N PHE A 325 -4.76 15.45 7.62
CA PHE A 325 -4.35 16.81 7.26
C PHE A 325 -4.27 16.98 5.73
N LEU A 326 -5.13 17.83 5.17
CA LEU A 326 -5.41 17.96 3.75
C LEU A 326 -4.64 19.14 3.11
N VAL A 327 -3.57 18.83 2.37
CA VAL A 327 -2.77 19.82 1.65
C VAL A 327 -3.32 19.99 0.23
N HIS A 328 -4.00 21.11 -0.05
CA HIS A 328 -4.44 21.44 -1.40
C HIS A 328 -3.35 22.18 -2.18
N VAL A 329 -2.65 21.47 -3.07
CA VAL A 329 -1.66 22.06 -4.00
C VAL A 329 -2.39 22.66 -5.21
N ALA A 330 -3.00 23.81 -4.95
CA ALA A 330 -3.96 24.55 -5.76
C ALA A 330 -3.33 25.35 -6.92
N THR A 331 -2.29 24.81 -7.55
CA THR A 331 -1.63 25.47 -8.69
C THR A 331 -2.56 25.48 -9.91
N PRO A 332 -2.80 26.63 -10.58
CA PRO A 332 -3.77 26.75 -11.66
C PRO A 332 -3.53 25.77 -12.82
N LEU A 333 -4.62 25.36 -13.47
CA LEU A 333 -4.60 24.43 -14.61
C LEU A 333 -3.66 24.89 -15.74
N ALA A 334 -3.66 26.18 -16.07
CA ALA A 334 -2.80 26.73 -17.12
C ALA A 334 -1.29 26.59 -16.80
N GLU A 335 -0.90 26.72 -15.54
CA GLU A 335 0.48 26.50 -15.08
C GLU A 335 0.81 25.00 -15.03
N CYS A 336 -0.16 24.15 -14.67
CA CYS A 336 -0.03 22.69 -14.75
C CYS A 336 0.18 22.20 -16.19
N GLU A 337 -0.57 22.74 -17.16
CA GLU A 337 -0.41 22.47 -18.60
C GLU A 337 0.93 22.98 -19.13
N ARG A 338 1.36 24.18 -18.73
CA ARG A 338 2.69 24.72 -19.08
C ARG A 338 3.85 23.85 -18.54
N ARG A 339 3.61 23.11 -17.45
CA ARG A 339 4.56 22.21 -16.78
C ARG A 339 4.51 20.75 -17.23
N ASP A 340 3.81 20.39 -18.32
CA ASP A 340 3.45 19.01 -18.70
C ASP A 340 4.63 18.08 -19.07
N ARG A 341 5.48 17.75 -18.08
CA ARG A 341 6.66 16.88 -18.19
C ARG A 341 6.35 15.44 -18.63
N LYS A 342 5.11 14.96 -18.45
CA LYS A 342 4.67 13.62 -18.90
C LYS A 342 3.94 13.66 -20.26
N GLY A 343 3.75 14.84 -20.86
CA GLY A 343 3.01 15.03 -22.12
C GLY A 343 1.53 14.65 -22.06
N MET A 344 0.96 14.55 -20.85
CA MET A 344 -0.37 13.98 -20.60
C MET A 344 -1.48 15.00 -20.84
N TYR A 345 -1.26 16.28 -20.52
CA TYR A 345 -2.17 17.35 -20.88
C TYR A 345 -2.21 17.54 -22.39
N ALA A 346 -1.05 17.50 -23.06
CA ALA A 346 -0.98 17.57 -24.52
C ALA A 346 -1.75 16.42 -25.19
N LYS A 347 -1.67 15.20 -24.65
CA LYS A 347 -2.46 14.04 -25.11
C LYS A 347 -3.96 14.21 -24.85
N ALA A 348 -4.34 14.62 -23.64
CA ALA A 348 -5.74 14.87 -23.28
C ALA A 348 -6.39 15.96 -24.15
N ARG A 349 -5.68 17.07 -24.43
CA ARG A 349 -6.13 18.14 -25.34
C ARG A 349 -6.32 17.67 -26.79
N ARG A 350 -5.70 16.55 -27.21
CA ARG A 350 -5.91 15.89 -28.52
C ARG A 350 -6.95 14.76 -28.49
N GLY A 351 -7.57 14.48 -27.34
CA GLY A 351 -8.53 13.38 -27.17
C GLY A 351 -7.91 11.98 -27.03
N GLU A 352 -6.58 11.86 -26.96
CA GLU A 352 -5.88 10.58 -26.80
C GLU A 352 -6.05 9.97 -25.39
N ILE A 353 -6.53 10.77 -24.43
CA ILE A 353 -6.90 10.31 -23.08
C ILE A 353 -8.33 10.78 -22.81
N PRO A 354 -9.35 9.90 -22.92
CA PRO A 354 -10.76 10.31 -22.88
C PRO A 354 -11.19 10.98 -21.57
N GLU A 355 -10.75 10.48 -20.41
CA GLU A 355 -11.18 10.98 -19.08
C GLU A 355 -10.02 11.63 -18.30
N PHE A 356 -9.49 12.78 -18.74
CA PHE A 356 -8.39 13.44 -18.05
C PHE A 356 -8.86 14.53 -17.07
N THR A 357 -8.40 14.45 -15.82
CA THR A 357 -8.76 15.37 -14.73
C THR A 357 -8.31 16.81 -15.02
N GLY A 358 -9.25 17.75 -14.91
CA GLY A 358 -9.07 19.17 -15.25
C GLY A 358 -9.24 19.48 -16.75
N ILE A 359 -9.54 18.49 -17.60
CA ILE A 359 -9.72 18.67 -19.05
C ILE A 359 -11.09 18.15 -19.51
N SER A 360 -11.35 16.86 -19.31
CA SER A 360 -12.62 16.20 -19.66
C SER A 360 -13.30 15.51 -18.46
N SER A 361 -12.58 15.36 -17.35
CA SER A 361 -13.09 14.92 -16.05
C SER A 361 -12.87 16.05 -15.04
N PRO A 362 -13.82 16.35 -14.12
CA PRO A 362 -13.71 17.48 -13.21
C PRO A 362 -12.62 17.30 -12.15
N TYR A 363 -12.28 18.40 -11.47
CA TYR A 363 -11.53 18.42 -10.22
C TYR A 363 -12.30 19.32 -9.25
N GLU A 364 -12.86 18.75 -8.20
CA GLU A 364 -13.60 19.45 -7.16
C GLU A 364 -12.60 20.00 -6.15
N GLU A 365 -12.32 21.31 -6.21
CA GLU A 365 -11.41 21.95 -5.26
C GLU A 365 -11.87 21.73 -3.81
N PRO A 366 -10.98 21.30 -2.89
CA PRO A 366 -11.27 21.30 -1.46
C PRO A 366 -11.70 22.68 -0.95
N ALA A 367 -12.81 22.71 -0.22
CA ALA A 367 -13.20 23.82 0.67
C ALA A 367 -12.76 23.56 2.13
N ASP A 368 -12.29 22.34 2.39
CA ASP A 368 -11.99 21.69 3.66
C ASP A 368 -10.48 21.38 3.82
N ALA A 369 -9.63 22.09 3.07
CA ALA A 369 -8.18 21.90 3.14
C ALA A 369 -7.55 22.70 4.28
N ASP A 370 -6.85 22.00 5.17
CA ASP A 370 -6.09 22.56 6.30
C ASP A 370 -5.00 23.54 5.83
N VAL A 371 -4.45 23.36 4.61
CA VAL A 371 -3.60 24.36 3.95
C VAL A 371 -3.79 24.36 2.42
N ARG A 372 -3.79 25.55 1.82
CA ARG A 372 -3.89 25.77 0.36
C ARG A 372 -2.62 26.43 -0.18
N VAL A 373 -1.90 25.72 -1.05
CA VAL A 373 -0.60 26.14 -1.61
C VAL A 373 -0.70 26.31 -3.12
N ASP A 374 -0.55 27.54 -3.62
CA ASP A 374 -0.19 27.77 -5.03
C ASP A 374 1.34 27.75 -5.15
N THR A 375 1.86 27.06 -6.18
CA THR A 375 3.29 26.94 -6.49
C THR A 375 3.68 27.77 -7.72
N THR A 376 2.79 28.64 -8.21
CA THR A 376 3.04 29.52 -9.36
C THR A 376 4.12 30.55 -9.03
N GLY A 377 5.27 30.47 -9.70
CA GLY A 377 6.37 31.43 -9.53
C GLY A 377 7.19 31.29 -8.24
N ARG A 378 6.89 30.32 -7.38
CA ARG A 378 7.58 30.07 -6.10
C ARG A 378 8.61 28.95 -6.21
N THR A 379 9.58 28.97 -5.31
CA THR A 379 10.52 27.86 -5.03
C THR A 379 9.82 26.68 -4.34
N ILE A 380 10.54 25.56 -4.13
CA ILE A 380 10.00 24.41 -3.38
C ILE A 380 9.92 24.77 -1.89
N GLU A 381 10.93 25.49 -1.42
CA GLU A 381 11.15 25.93 -0.06
C GLU A 381 10.05 26.90 0.39
N GLU A 382 9.80 27.97 -0.39
CA GLU A 382 8.73 28.94 -0.12
C GLU A 382 7.34 28.29 -0.10
N ALA A 383 7.10 27.28 -0.93
CA ALA A 383 5.81 26.59 -1.03
C ALA A 383 5.67 25.42 -0.04
N LEU A 384 6.77 24.96 0.55
CA LEU A 384 6.79 24.02 1.66
C LEU A 384 6.53 24.73 2.99
N ASP A 385 7.06 25.95 3.16
CA ASP A 385 6.92 26.74 4.40
C ASP A 385 5.44 26.95 4.81
N ASP A 386 4.54 27.23 3.85
CA ASP A 386 3.09 27.26 4.05
C ASP A 386 2.58 26.01 4.81
N VAL A 387 3.10 24.83 4.43
CA VAL A 387 2.70 23.54 4.99
C VAL A 387 3.34 23.30 6.35
N LEU A 388 4.60 23.70 6.54
CA LEU A 388 5.29 23.56 7.84
C LEU A 388 4.66 24.46 8.91
N VAL A 389 4.30 25.69 8.54
CA VAL A 389 3.60 26.63 9.43
C VAL A 389 2.22 26.09 9.81
N ALA A 390 1.41 25.65 8.84
CA ALA A 390 0.09 25.08 9.13
C ALA A 390 0.14 23.78 9.94
N LEU A 391 1.18 22.96 9.77
CA LEU A 391 1.41 21.76 10.58
C LEU A 391 1.80 22.08 12.03
N ARG A 392 2.65 23.08 12.25
CA ARG A 392 3.00 23.54 13.59
C ARG A 392 1.78 24.15 14.28
N ASP A 393 1.05 25.01 13.58
CA ASP A 393 -0.08 25.75 14.14
C ASP A 393 -1.32 24.86 14.38
N SER A 394 -1.36 23.66 13.79
CA SER A 394 -2.32 22.59 14.14
C SER A 394 -1.85 21.64 15.24
N GLY A 395 -0.60 21.75 15.71
CA GLY A 395 -0.03 20.96 16.80
C GLY A 395 0.43 19.53 16.42
N TYR A 396 0.13 19.04 15.21
CA TYR A 396 0.47 17.66 14.82
C TYR A 396 1.97 17.46 14.50
N LEU A 397 2.70 18.51 14.13
CA LEU A 397 4.12 18.48 13.75
C LEU A 397 4.75 19.88 13.83
N ASP A 398 5.80 20.09 14.64
CA ASP A 398 6.75 21.20 14.38
C ASP A 398 7.97 20.70 13.59
N LEU A 399 8.19 21.34 12.45
CA LEU A 399 9.32 21.16 11.53
C LEU A 399 9.95 22.52 11.15
N THR A 400 9.57 23.59 11.87
CA THR A 400 10.03 24.98 11.65
C THR A 400 11.27 25.33 12.46
N THR A 401 11.60 24.52 13.47
CA THR A 401 12.86 24.55 14.22
C THR A 401 13.96 23.75 13.49
N GLU A 402 15.20 24.24 13.48
CA GLU A 402 16.34 23.40 13.07
C GLU A 402 16.52 22.26 14.08
N PRO A 403 16.95 21.05 13.64
CA PRO A 403 17.16 19.92 14.54
C PRO A 403 18.17 20.29 15.62
N VAL A 404 17.71 20.32 16.88
CA VAL A 404 18.54 20.69 18.03
C VAL A 404 19.72 19.71 18.12
N ALA A 405 20.94 20.26 18.13
CA ALA A 405 22.14 19.46 18.26
C ALA A 405 22.16 18.76 19.63
N ASP A 406 21.94 17.45 19.61
CA ASP A 406 21.82 16.50 20.73
C ASP A 406 22.27 17.05 22.11
N ASP A 407 21.30 17.43 22.94
CA ASP A 407 21.55 17.87 24.32
C ASP A 407 21.67 16.70 25.32
N GLY A 408 21.61 15.45 24.83
CA GLY A 408 21.78 14.23 25.60
C GLY A 408 20.56 13.83 26.45
N SER A 409 19.41 14.50 26.31
CA SER A 409 18.24 14.30 27.17
C SER A 409 17.14 13.37 26.60
N GLN A 410 17.37 12.68 25.47
CA GLN A 410 16.34 11.85 24.85
C GLN A 410 15.94 10.61 25.66
N ALA A 411 14.63 10.31 25.62
CA ALA A 411 14.05 9.07 26.12
C ALA A 411 14.72 7.85 25.47
N ARG A 412 15.08 6.87 26.30
CA ARG A 412 16.05 5.83 25.93
C ARG A 412 15.43 4.72 25.08
N VAL A 413 15.35 4.94 23.76
CA VAL A 413 15.22 3.84 22.78
C VAL A 413 16.23 2.75 23.17
N PRO A 414 15.81 1.47 23.32
CA PRO A 414 16.71 0.42 23.78
C PRO A 414 17.81 0.20 22.74
N LYS A 415 18.99 0.75 23.03
CA LYS A 415 20.17 0.68 22.17
C LYS A 415 20.39 -0.78 21.75
N PRO A 416 20.38 -1.11 20.44
CA PRO A 416 20.64 -2.47 20.01
C PRO A 416 22.02 -2.89 20.54
N PRO A 417 22.18 -4.13 21.04
CA PRO A 417 23.44 -4.60 21.61
C PRO A 417 24.57 -4.36 20.60
N ALA A 418 25.72 -3.91 21.10
CA ALA A 418 26.85 -3.58 20.26
C ALA A 418 27.21 -4.79 19.39
N VAL A 419 27.71 -4.58 18.17
CA VAL A 419 28.10 -5.69 17.28
C VAL A 419 29.10 -6.63 17.97
N ALA A 420 29.94 -6.10 18.87
CA ALA A 420 30.82 -6.89 19.74
C ALA A 420 30.07 -7.78 20.76
N GLU A 421 28.97 -7.32 21.35
CA GLU A 421 28.12 -8.10 22.27
C GLU A 421 27.32 -9.16 21.52
N VAL A 422 26.79 -8.82 20.34
CA VAL A 422 26.12 -9.78 19.45
C VAL A 422 27.10 -10.88 19.04
N VAL A 423 28.29 -10.52 18.55
CA VAL A 423 29.35 -11.47 18.18
C VAL A 423 29.82 -12.29 19.39
N ALA A 424 29.97 -11.70 20.58
CA ALA A 424 30.30 -12.43 21.80
C ALA A 424 29.21 -13.45 22.15
N SER A 425 27.93 -13.09 22.09
CA SER A 425 26.81 -13.99 22.37
C SER A 425 26.68 -15.13 21.34
N ILE A 426 27.13 -14.92 20.10
CA ILE A 426 27.21 -15.95 19.06
C ILE A 426 28.40 -16.89 19.32
N ILE A 427 29.52 -16.37 19.83
CA ILE A 427 30.71 -17.16 20.20
C ILE A 427 30.43 -18.01 21.45
N GLU A 428 29.82 -17.45 22.50
CA GLU A 428 29.47 -18.18 23.74
C GLU A 428 28.45 -19.31 23.51
N LYS A 429 27.58 -19.18 22.50
CA LYS A 429 26.54 -20.18 22.20
C LYS A 429 26.98 -21.31 21.26
N GLN A 430 28.26 -21.36 20.84
CA GLN A 430 28.78 -22.53 20.12
C GLN A 430 29.25 -23.63 21.10
N PRO A 431 28.73 -24.87 21.00
CA PRO A 431 29.13 -25.96 21.89
C PRO A 431 30.56 -26.44 21.57
N THR A 432 31.54 -25.97 22.35
CA THR A 432 32.97 -26.23 22.16
C THR A 432 33.39 -27.65 22.58
N HIS A 433 33.21 -28.61 21.69
CA HIS A 433 33.65 -29.99 21.89
C HIS A 433 35.07 -30.23 21.34
N VAL A 434 36.13 -30.00 22.13
CA VAL A 434 37.52 -30.54 21.95
C VAL A 434 38.38 -30.21 23.20
N PRO A 435 39.38 -31.02 23.61
CA PRO A 435 39.80 -31.08 25.03
C PRO A 435 40.95 -30.14 25.47
N LYS A 436 41.04 -29.97 26.80
CA LYS A 436 42.03 -29.17 27.54
C LYS A 436 43.51 -29.39 27.13
N LYS A 437 44.25 -28.30 26.90
CA LYS A 437 45.66 -28.12 27.36
C LYS A 437 46.18 -26.69 27.17
N VAL A 438 46.74 -26.10 28.26
CA VAL A 438 47.78 -25.03 28.28
C VAL A 438 47.37 -23.65 27.68
N ALA A 439 47.77 -22.48 28.18
CA ALA A 439 48.09 -21.94 29.53
C ALA A 439 48.15 -20.39 29.40
N GLU A 440 48.30 -19.68 30.53
CA GLU A 440 49.02 -18.39 30.76
C GLU A 440 49.28 -17.44 29.54
N ALA A 441 49.04 -16.13 29.60
CA ALA A 441 49.43 -15.24 30.70
C ALA A 441 48.83 -13.80 30.64
N SER A 442 48.93 -13.10 31.78
CA SER A 442 49.11 -11.65 31.95
C SER A 442 48.04 -10.62 31.49
N ALA A 443 47.50 -9.90 32.48
CA ALA A 443 46.87 -8.58 32.31
C ALA A 443 47.90 -7.43 32.54
N SER A 444 47.44 -6.21 32.87
CA SER A 444 48.16 -4.92 33.05
C SER A 444 48.24 -4.04 31.77
N VAL A 445 48.16 -2.69 31.82
CA VAL A 445 48.00 -1.74 32.94
C VAL A 445 47.34 -0.41 32.49
N VAL A 446 46.83 0.35 33.48
CA VAL A 446 46.41 1.78 33.60
C VAL A 446 47.25 2.80 32.76
N GLU A 447 46.93 4.10 32.56
CA GLU A 447 46.21 5.09 33.40
C GLU A 447 45.63 6.32 32.61
N GLU A 448 45.00 7.27 33.33
CA GLU A 448 44.34 8.49 32.83
C GLU A 448 45.28 9.68 32.53
N GLY A 449 44.75 10.76 31.95
CA GLY A 449 45.42 12.08 31.91
C GLY A 449 44.64 13.18 31.17
N ALA A 450 44.04 14.13 31.90
CA ALA A 450 43.26 15.24 31.34
C ALA A 450 43.86 16.63 31.68
N LEU A 451 43.72 17.62 30.79
CA LEU A 451 43.86 19.05 31.12
C LEU A 451 43.30 19.99 30.03
N ALA A 452 42.91 21.21 30.41
CA ALA A 452 42.29 22.27 29.58
C ALA A 452 42.54 23.67 30.22
N PRO A 453 41.88 24.78 29.80
CA PRO A 453 41.97 25.50 28.52
C PRO A 453 42.27 27.03 28.67
N VAL A 454 42.75 27.75 27.64
CA VAL A 454 43.00 29.23 27.73
C VAL A 454 42.77 30.03 26.42
N SER A 455 41.93 31.09 26.52
CA SER A 455 41.93 32.39 25.78
C SER A 455 41.25 32.62 24.40
N LYS A 456 40.85 33.90 24.24
CA LYS A 456 40.20 34.71 23.16
C LYS A 456 40.46 36.20 23.56
N PRO A 457 40.07 37.27 22.81
CA PRO A 457 39.96 37.55 21.37
C PRO A 457 40.92 38.73 20.98
N PRO A 458 40.73 39.54 19.90
CA PRO A 458 39.74 40.65 19.88
C PRO A 458 39.10 41.01 18.50
N LYS A 459 38.19 42.02 18.47
CA LYS A 459 37.76 42.80 17.28
C LYS A 459 38.37 44.23 17.34
N PRO A 460 38.23 45.09 16.30
CA PRO A 460 37.10 46.05 16.27
C PRO A 460 36.50 46.36 14.86
N ASP A 461 35.24 46.83 14.88
CA ASP A 461 34.57 47.95 14.14
C ASP A 461 35.17 48.46 12.79
N THR A 462 34.39 48.91 11.78
CA THR A 462 33.51 50.11 11.83
C THR A 462 32.65 50.25 10.54
N GLU A 463 31.47 50.90 10.64
CA GLU A 463 30.58 51.39 9.55
C GLU A 463 30.42 52.94 9.66
N PRO A 464 29.81 53.72 8.72
CA PRO A 464 29.18 53.41 7.43
C PRO A 464 29.53 54.41 6.29
N SER A 465 28.77 54.41 5.17
CA SER A 465 28.29 55.58 4.35
C SER A 465 28.41 55.42 2.82
N ALA A 466 27.46 56.01 2.08
CA ALA A 466 27.44 56.15 0.61
C ALA A 466 27.35 57.62 0.16
N PRO A 467 27.61 57.91 -1.13
CA PRO A 467 26.72 58.78 -1.94
C PRO A 467 26.45 58.15 -3.35
N VAL A 468 25.33 58.36 -4.10
CA VAL A 468 24.59 59.58 -4.52
C VAL A 468 25.40 60.40 -5.56
N VAL A 469 24.88 60.83 -6.73
CA VAL A 469 23.50 60.95 -7.27
C VAL A 469 23.18 59.85 -8.35
N GLU A 470 22.44 59.94 -9.48
CA GLU A 470 21.76 61.02 -10.24
C GLU A 470 20.53 60.55 -11.10
N GLU A 471 19.51 61.41 -11.10
CA GLU A 471 18.30 61.71 -11.93
C GLU A 471 17.96 61.03 -13.30
N GLY A 472 16.71 61.14 -13.81
CA GLY A 472 15.63 62.08 -13.45
C GLY A 472 14.17 61.67 -13.75
N ALA A 473 13.22 62.58 -13.44
CA ALA A 473 11.78 62.34 -13.26
C ALA A 473 10.90 62.74 -14.51
N LEU A 474 9.55 62.65 -14.56
CA LEU A 474 8.50 63.23 -13.69
C LEU A 474 7.14 62.49 -13.74
N ALA A 475 6.30 62.72 -12.72
CA ALA A 475 4.86 62.39 -12.62
C ALA A 475 4.05 63.73 -12.53
N PRO A 476 2.86 63.90 -11.89
CA PRO A 476 1.80 63.01 -11.35
C PRO A 476 0.44 63.18 -12.15
N VAL A 477 -0.84 63.14 -11.70
CA VAL A 477 -1.56 63.21 -10.39
C VAL A 477 -2.99 62.61 -10.43
N SER A 478 -3.51 62.23 -9.25
CA SER A 478 -4.92 62.31 -8.74
C SER A 478 -6.10 61.45 -9.27
N LYS A 479 -6.84 60.88 -8.30
CA LYS A 479 -8.23 60.35 -8.31
C LYS A 479 -9.22 61.43 -7.75
N PRO A 480 -10.50 61.13 -7.40
CA PRO A 480 -11.65 60.51 -8.11
C PRO A 480 -12.86 61.50 -8.19
N PRO A 481 -14.08 61.08 -8.60
CA PRO A 481 -15.18 60.95 -7.61
C PRO A 481 -16.30 59.90 -7.94
N LYS A 482 -17.40 59.93 -7.15
CA LYS A 482 -18.74 59.26 -7.21
C LYS A 482 -19.75 60.23 -6.52
N PRO A 483 -21.11 60.06 -6.54
CA PRO A 483 -21.99 59.07 -7.20
C PRO A 483 -23.18 59.75 -7.99
N ASP A 484 -24.38 59.12 -7.98
CA ASP A 484 -25.73 59.60 -8.41
C ASP A 484 -25.99 59.76 -9.93
N SER A 485 -27.21 59.59 -10.51
CA SER A 485 -28.57 59.27 -10.01
C SER A 485 -29.45 58.49 -11.04
N GLU A 486 -30.54 57.85 -10.59
CA GLU A 486 -31.71 57.41 -11.41
C GLU A 486 -32.71 58.60 -11.65
N PRO A 487 -33.92 58.46 -12.28
CA PRO A 487 -34.55 57.33 -13.03
C PRO A 487 -35.14 57.71 -14.42
N SER A 488 -35.64 56.72 -15.20
CA SER A 488 -36.90 56.80 -16.00
C SER A 488 -37.18 55.53 -16.86
N ALA A 489 -38.46 55.27 -17.16
CA ALA A 489 -39.00 54.24 -18.06
C ALA A 489 -40.25 54.81 -18.79
N PRO A 490 -41.12 54.05 -19.50
CA PRO A 490 -40.99 52.77 -20.21
C PRO A 490 -41.44 52.86 -21.70
N VAL A 491 -41.23 51.81 -22.51
CA VAL A 491 -42.05 51.49 -23.72
C VAL A 491 -42.21 49.97 -23.86
N VAL A 492 -43.35 49.52 -24.36
CA VAL A 492 -43.67 48.11 -24.69
C VAL A 492 -44.14 48.04 -26.14
N GLU A 493 -43.74 47.02 -26.88
CA GLU A 493 -44.40 46.62 -28.15
C GLU A 493 -44.29 45.08 -28.32
N GLU A 494 -45.14 44.47 -29.15
CA GLU A 494 -45.68 43.12 -28.90
C GLU A 494 -45.63 42.15 -30.12
N VAL A 495 -45.68 40.85 -29.81
CA VAL A 495 -46.00 39.69 -30.70
C VAL A 495 -45.14 39.42 -31.96
N ALA A 496 -44.39 38.30 -31.91
CA ALA A 496 -44.34 37.33 -33.03
C ALA A 496 -43.92 35.93 -32.52
N GLN A 497 -44.79 34.92 -32.65
CA GLN A 497 -44.46 33.51 -32.37
C GLN A 497 -44.19 32.74 -33.68
N PRO A 498 -43.12 31.93 -33.78
CA PRO A 498 -43.00 30.84 -34.73
C PRO A 498 -43.43 29.48 -34.12
N SER A 499 -43.75 28.52 -34.99
CA SER A 499 -44.47 27.27 -34.68
C SER A 499 -43.63 26.16 -34.02
N PRO A 500 -44.26 25.21 -33.29
CA PRO A 500 -43.58 24.01 -32.80
C PRO A 500 -43.27 23.00 -33.93
N PRO A 501 -42.21 22.20 -33.81
CA PRO A 501 -41.93 21.09 -34.72
C PRO A 501 -42.86 19.88 -34.47
N VAL A 502 -42.97 19.01 -35.48
CA VAL A 502 -43.85 17.83 -35.49
C VAL A 502 -43.16 16.63 -34.86
N PHE A 503 -43.90 15.82 -34.09
CA PHE A 503 -43.48 14.48 -33.66
C PHE A 503 -43.76 13.45 -34.76
N GLU A 504 -42.78 12.57 -35.03
CA GLU A 504 -42.93 11.40 -35.91
C GLU A 504 -42.77 10.13 -35.05
N GLU A 505 -43.66 9.15 -35.22
CA GLU A 505 -43.87 8.09 -34.23
C GLU A 505 -43.27 6.72 -34.65
N VAL A 506 -42.32 6.25 -33.84
CA VAL A 506 -41.92 4.85 -33.59
C VAL A 506 -41.57 3.95 -34.80
N ALA A 507 -40.31 3.53 -34.82
CA ALA A 507 -39.95 2.14 -35.10
C ALA A 507 -39.16 1.59 -33.89
N GLN A 508 -39.60 0.47 -33.31
CA GLN A 508 -38.93 -0.13 -32.15
C GLN A 508 -37.66 -0.88 -32.56
N PRO A 509 -36.50 -0.69 -31.90
CA PRO A 509 -35.38 -1.61 -32.04
C PRO A 509 -35.74 -2.95 -31.38
N SER A 510 -35.39 -4.06 -32.04
CA SER A 510 -35.59 -5.40 -31.48
C SER A 510 -34.68 -5.66 -30.27
N PRO A 511 -35.11 -6.45 -29.27
CA PRO A 511 -34.26 -6.83 -28.15
C PRO A 511 -33.07 -7.68 -28.64
N PRO A 512 -31.91 -7.62 -27.97
CA PRO A 512 -30.76 -8.45 -28.33
C PRO A 512 -31.06 -9.93 -28.08
N VAL A 513 -30.64 -10.77 -29.03
CA VAL A 513 -30.62 -12.22 -28.84
C VAL A 513 -29.41 -12.53 -27.95
N PHE A 514 -29.67 -12.99 -26.72
CA PHE A 514 -28.63 -13.58 -25.89
C PHE A 514 -28.25 -14.97 -26.44
N GLU A 515 -26.95 -15.22 -26.55
CA GLU A 515 -26.42 -16.54 -26.91
C GLU A 515 -26.59 -17.51 -25.73
N GLU A 516 -27.11 -18.70 -25.99
CA GLU A 516 -27.53 -19.65 -24.95
C GLU A 516 -26.32 -20.33 -24.29
N VAL A 517 -25.78 -19.69 -23.25
CA VAL A 517 -24.70 -20.26 -22.42
C VAL A 517 -25.25 -21.49 -21.69
N ALA A 518 -24.71 -22.66 -22.05
CA ALA A 518 -25.13 -23.95 -21.49
C ALA A 518 -25.01 -24.00 -19.96
N GLN A 519 -26.03 -24.54 -19.30
CA GLN A 519 -26.08 -24.66 -17.84
C GLN A 519 -24.92 -25.52 -17.31
N PRO A 520 -24.18 -25.08 -16.27
CA PRO A 520 -23.23 -25.95 -15.58
C PRO A 520 -24.00 -27.07 -14.88
N SER A 521 -23.47 -28.30 -14.96
CA SER A 521 -24.05 -29.44 -14.25
C SER A 521 -23.84 -29.29 -12.73
N PRO A 522 -24.79 -29.75 -11.88
CA PRO A 522 -24.63 -29.70 -10.44
C PRO A 522 -23.44 -30.57 -9.99
N PRO A 523 -22.69 -30.17 -8.94
CA PRO A 523 -21.57 -30.95 -8.43
C PRO A 523 -22.04 -32.28 -7.83
N VAL A 524 -21.26 -33.33 -8.04
CA VAL A 524 -21.44 -34.61 -7.34
C VAL A 524 -20.94 -34.44 -5.91
N VAL A 525 -21.76 -34.81 -4.93
CA VAL A 525 -21.35 -34.85 -3.52
C VAL A 525 -20.51 -36.11 -3.29
N GLU A 526 -19.26 -35.92 -2.86
CA GLU A 526 -18.40 -37.01 -2.39
C GLU A 526 -18.48 -37.07 -0.86
N GLU A 527 -18.84 -38.23 -0.31
CA GLU A 527 -19.18 -38.39 1.11
C GLU A 527 -17.93 -38.52 1.99
N VAL A 528 -17.50 -37.41 2.60
CA VAL A 528 -16.32 -37.37 3.47
C VAL A 528 -16.63 -38.00 4.83
N ALA A 529 -15.90 -39.07 5.16
CA ALA A 529 -16.06 -39.80 6.43
C ALA A 529 -15.57 -39.00 7.65
N GLN A 530 -16.12 -39.34 8.83
CA GLN A 530 -15.86 -38.65 10.10
C GLN A 530 -14.37 -38.71 10.53
N PRO A 531 -13.82 -37.61 11.09
CA PRO A 531 -12.44 -37.57 11.56
C PRO A 531 -12.22 -38.41 12.82
N SER A 532 -11.04 -39.01 12.92
CA SER A 532 -10.55 -39.70 14.13
C SER A 532 -9.82 -38.72 15.09
N PRO A 533 -9.77 -39.00 16.39
CA PRO A 533 -9.11 -38.11 17.37
C PRO A 533 -7.58 -38.01 17.13
N PRO A 534 -6.95 -36.90 17.54
CA PRO A 534 -5.57 -36.58 17.18
C PRO A 534 -4.53 -37.44 17.92
N VAL A 535 -3.46 -37.77 17.20
CA VAL A 535 -2.23 -38.33 17.78
C VAL A 535 -1.22 -37.19 17.94
N VAL A 536 -0.55 -37.13 19.09
CA VAL A 536 0.55 -36.19 19.33
C VAL A 536 1.84 -36.77 18.73
N GLU A 537 2.54 -36.02 17.89
CA GLU A 537 3.80 -36.44 17.29
C GLU A 537 4.95 -35.51 17.71
N GLU A 538 6.10 -36.11 18.04
CA GLU A 538 7.24 -35.46 18.69
C GLU A 538 8.32 -35.10 17.67
N VAL A 539 8.80 -33.85 17.68
CA VAL A 539 9.65 -33.30 16.60
C VAL A 539 11.08 -33.83 16.68
N ALA A 540 11.37 -34.87 15.89
CA ALA A 540 12.73 -35.41 15.70
C ALA A 540 13.59 -34.55 14.75
N GLN A 541 14.90 -34.51 15.00
CA GLN A 541 15.86 -33.70 14.23
C GLN A 541 16.24 -34.34 12.87
N PRO A 542 16.57 -33.54 11.83
CA PRO A 542 16.83 -34.04 10.49
C PRO A 542 18.16 -34.80 10.38
N SER A 543 18.15 -35.88 9.59
CA SER A 543 19.34 -36.67 9.20
C SER A 543 19.91 -36.21 7.85
N PRO A 544 21.22 -36.40 7.58
CA PRO A 544 21.86 -36.00 6.32
C PRO A 544 21.41 -36.87 5.13
N PRO A 545 21.53 -36.36 3.89
CA PRO A 545 20.97 -37.01 2.70
C PRO A 545 21.73 -38.27 2.29
N VAL A 546 20.97 -39.27 1.83
CA VAL A 546 21.47 -40.47 1.15
C VAL A 546 21.37 -40.27 -0.37
N VAL A 547 22.38 -40.75 -1.11
CA VAL A 547 22.40 -40.70 -2.57
C VAL A 547 21.66 -41.92 -3.14
N GLU A 548 20.73 -41.69 -4.07
CA GLU A 548 19.97 -42.77 -4.73
C GLU A 548 20.52 -43.01 -6.14
N GLU A 549 21.03 -44.22 -6.41
CA GLU A 549 21.56 -44.62 -7.71
C GLU A 549 20.57 -45.53 -8.46
N VAL A 550 20.34 -45.25 -9.74
CA VAL A 550 19.33 -45.93 -10.56
C VAL A 550 19.81 -47.31 -11.03
N ALA A 551 19.05 -48.36 -10.72
CA ALA A 551 19.27 -49.71 -11.26
C ALA A 551 17.99 -50.31 -11.85
N GLN A 552 18.07 -50.74 -13.12
CA GLN A 552 16.98 -51.41 -13.85
C GLN A 552 16.95 -52.92 -13.55
N GLN A 553 15.78 -53.57 -13.64
CA GLN A 553 15.65 -55.03 -13.57
C GLN A 553 15.57 -55.71 -14.96
N PRO A 554 15.96 -57.01 -15.09
CA PRO A 554 16.59 -57.50 -16.30
C PRO A 554 15.75 -58.49 -17.14
N SER A 555 16.26 -58.81 -18.34
CA SER A 555 15.76 -59.89 -19.20
C SER A 555 16.24 -61.28 -18.76
N ARG A 556 15.67 -62.33 -19.37
CA ARG A 556 16.10 -63.73 -19.19
C ARG A 556 16.40 -64.40 -20.53
N ASN A 557 17.62 -64.90 -20.73
CA ASN A 557 17.86 -66.35 -20.89
C ASN A 557 19.34 -66.74 -21.14
N HIS A 558 19.89 -67.58 -20.25
CA HIS A 558 20.84 -68.69 -20.48
C HIS A 558 22.22 -68.47 -21.17
N PRO A 559 23.28 -69.26 -20.84
CA PRO A 559 23.58 -69.99 -19.60
C PRO A 559 25.03 -69.81 -19.05
N THR A 560 25.32 -70.50 -17.95
CA THR A 560 26.56 -70.57 -17.13
C THR A 560 27.76 -71.32 -17.78
N PRO A 561 28.98 -71.42 -17.15
CA PRO A 561 29.52 -70.81 -15.91
C PRO A 561 30.94 -70.14 -16.02
N GLY A 562 31.39 -69.37 -14.99
CA GLY A 562 32.68 -68.61 -15.09
C GLY A 562 33.42 -68.09 -13.83
N ARG A 563 33.28 -68.70 -12.64
CA ARG A 563 34.21 -68.69 -11.45
C ARG A 563 35.19 -67.50 -11.19
N ALA A 564 35.02 -66.85 -10.01
CA ALA A 564 36.01 -66.17 -9.14
C ALA A 564 36.62 -64.81 -9.60
N ALA A 565 36.51 -63.72 -8.80
CA ALA A 565 37.50 -63.22 -7.79
C ALA A 565 38.53 -62.22 -8.38
N SER A 566 39.15 -61.24 -7.67
CA SER A 566 38.98 -60.64 -6.33
C SER A 566 39.97 -59.45 -6.17
N ALA A 567 39.79 -58.60 -5.14
CA ALA A 567 40.73 -57.55 -4.69
C ALA A 567 40.85 -56.31 -5.64
N SER A 568 40.79 -55.07 -5.15
CA SER A 568 41.86 -54.21 -4.57
C SER A 568 42.78 -53.58 -5.64
N GLU A 569 43.39 -52.39 -5.47
CA GLU A 569 43.58 -51.56 -4.26
C GLU A 569 43.83 -50.07 -4.60
N ARG A 570 43.65 -49.19 -3.58
CA ARG A 570 44.28 -47.87 -3.33
C ARG A 570 44.85 -46.99 -4.47
N ALA A 571 44.42 -45.72 -4.42
CA ALA A 571 45.24 -44.49 -4.54
C ALA A 571 45.92 -44.21 -5.92
N GLU A 572 46.47 -43.02 -6.21
CA GLU A 572 46.70 -41.82 -5.39
C GLU A 572 46.59 -40.52 -6.24
N THR A 573 46.85 -39.37 -5.62
CA THR A 573 46.84 -37.99 -6.16
C THR A 573 47.36 -37.77 -7.60
N THR A 574 46.77 -36.80 -8.31
CA THR A 574 47.45 -35.57 -8.80
C THR A 574 46.43 -34.58 -9.42
N ALA A 575 46.87 -33.39 -9.83
CA ALA A 575 46.01 -32.28 -10.24
C ALA A 575 46.29 -31.78 -11.69
N ASP A 576 45.39 -30.91 -12.16
CA ASP A 576 45.44 -30.10 -13.39
C ASP A 576 45.14 -30.84 -14.72
N GLY A 577 44.66 -30.08 -15.73
CA GLY A 577 44.46 -30.54 -17.11
C GLY A 577 43.00 -30.63 -17.60
N SER A 578 42.44 -29.49 -18.02
CA SER A 578 41.42 -29.33 -19.09
C SER A 578 40.19 -30.27 -19.16
N VAL A 579 38.98 -29.70 -19.03
CA VAL A 579 37.75 -30.28 -19.60
C VAL A 579 37.03 -29.24 -20.47
N THR A 580 37.50 -29.06 -21.70
CA THR A 580 36.77 -28.34 -22.76
C THR A 580 35.97 -29.33 -23.61
N GLY A 581 34.65 -29.34 -23.42
CA GLY A 581 33.72 -29.91 -24.40
C GLY A 581 32.92 -31.14 -23.95
N ASP A 582 31.75 -30.90 -23.33
CA ASP A 582 30.52 -31.61 -23.75
C ASP A 582 29.21 -30.88 -23.39
N HIS A 583 29.21 -29.95 -22.42
CA HIS A 583 28.02 -29.21 -21.95
C HIS A 583 27.23 -28.43 -23.04
N ALA A 584 27.83 -28.14 -24.20
CA ALA A 584 27.25 -27.26 -25.22
C ALA A 584 26.06 -27.85 -26.03
N LYS A 585 25.67 -29.12 -25.81
CA LYS A 585 24.72 -29.84 -26.68
C LYS A 585 23.24 -29.83 -26.27
N HIS A 586 22.90 -29.31 -25.08
CA HIS A 586 21.54 -29.43 -24.52
C HIS A 586 20.93 -28.15 -23.91
N GLU A 587 21.57 -26.99 -24.06
CA GLU A 587 20.87 -25.73 -23.80
C GLU A 587 19.78 -25.46 -24.85
N ARG A 588 18.77 -24.66 -24.49
CA ARG A 588 17.82 -24.06 -25.44
C ARG A 588 18.39 -22.76 -26.04
N PRO A 589 18.06 -22.37 -27.29
CA PRO A 589 18.54 -21.11 -27.85
C PRO A 589 18.08 -19.90 -27.04
N LEU A 590 18.87 -18.82 -27.07
CA LEU A 590 18.61 -17.57 -26.37
C LEU A 590 17.55 -16.76 -27.11
N ARG A 591 16.44 -16.41 -26.45
CA ARG A 591 15.30 -15.73 -27.08
C ARG A 591 15.36 -14.21 -26.88
N VAL A 592 15.57 -13.46 -27.97
CA VAL A 592 15.63 -11.99 -27.97
C VAL A 592 14.38 -11.40 -28.62
N LEU A 593 13.72 -10.47 -27.94
CA LEU A 593 12.55 -9.74 -28.43
C LEU A 593 12.88 -8.25 -28.63
N PHE A 594 12.71 -7.73 -29.85
CA PHE A 594 12.85 -6.31 -30.15
C PHE A 594 11.49 -5.60 -30.11
N VAL A 595 11.42 -4.40 -29.50
CA VAL A 595 10.15 -3.66 -29.36
C VAL A 595 10.29 -2.17 -29.73
N CYS A 596 9.34 -1.66 -30.52
CA CYS A 596 9.17 -0.22 -30.82
C CYS A 596 7.66 0.12 -30.89
N THR A 597 7.27 1.28 -31.41
CA THR A 597 5.89 1.78 -31.36
C THR A 597 4.91 0.82 -32.06
N ALA A 598 4.97 0.72 -33.39
CA ALA A 598 3.97 0.01 -34.19
C ALA A 598 4.48 -1.30 -34.84
N ASN A 599 5.73 -1.70 -34.58
CA ASN A 599 6.37 -2.86 -35.23
C ASN A 599 6.38 -2.81 -36.77
N ILE A 600 6.58 -1.63 -37.35
CA ILE A 600 6.70 -1.42 -38.81
C ILE A 600 8.02 -0.73 -39.23
N CYS A 601 8.83 -0.24 -38.27
CA CYS A 601 10.08 0.47 -38.55
C CYS A 601 11.28 -0.18 -37.86
N ARG A 602 11.49 0.19 -36.59
CA ARG A 602 12.74 -0.06 -35.85
C ARG A 602 12.89 -1.50 -35.38
N SER A 603 11.89 -2.06 -34.69
CA SER A 603 11.97 -3.46 -34.22
C SER A 603 11.94 -4.53 -35.33
N PRO A 604 11.25 -4.36 -36.49
CA PRO A 604 11.43 -5.25 -37.64
C PRO A 604 12.83 -5.19 -38.25
N PHE A 605 13.41 -3.98 -38.39
CA PHE A 605 14.77 -3.82 -38.86
C PHE A 605 15.77 -4.52 -37.94
N MET A 606 15.61 -4.37 -36.61
CA MET A 606 16.40 -5.12 -35.62
C MET A 606 16.24 -6.65 -35.77
N GLU A 607 15.01 -7.17 -35.90
CA GLU A 607 14.74 -8.60 -36.08
C GLU A 607 15.44 -9.17 -37.33
N LEU A 608 15.29 -8.50 -38.47
CA LEU A 608 15.76 -9.01 -39.77
C LEU A 608 17.28 -8.84 -39.92
N SER A 609 17.83 -7.68 -39.55
CA SER A 609 19.28 -7.45 -39.59
C SER A 609 20.02 -8.35 -38.60
N SER A 610 19.47 -8.60 -37.40
CA SER A 610 20.10 -9.53 -36.45
C SER A 610 20.16 -10.96 -36.99
N ARG A 611 19.07 -11.46 -37.61
CA ARG A 611 19.08 -12.79 -38.26
C ARG A 611 20.08 -12.88 -39.40
N HIS A 612 20.21 -11.83 -40.22
CA HIS A 612 21.16 -11.79 -41.33
C HIS A 612 22.61 -11.80 -40.86
N LEU A 613 22.96 -10.96 -39.87
CA LEU A 613 24.31 -10.83 -39.34
C LEU A 613 24.78 -12.05 -38.52
N VAL A 614 23.85 -12.78 -37.92
CA VAL A 614 24.15 -13.91 -37.01
C VAL A 614 24.06 -15.29 -37.70
N GLY A 615 23.27 -15.40 -38.76
CA GLY A 615 23.10 -16.65 -39.52
C GLY A 615 22.15 -17.67 -38.84
N PRO A 616 21.80 -18.76 -39.55
CA PRO A 616 20.79 -19.73 -39.10
C PRO A 616 21.31 -20.72 -38.05
N ASP A 617 22.62 -20.99 -38.02
CA ASP A 617 23.24 -22.02 -37.18
C ASP A 617 23.56 -21.53 -35.74
N ALA A 618 23.28 -20.25 -35.44
CA ALA A 618 23.59 -19.64 -34.16
C ALA A 618 22.56 -19.99 -33.07
N HIS A 619 23.03 -20.09 -31.83
CA HIS A 619 22.20 -20.47 -30.68
C HIS A 619 21.35 -19.31 -30.11
N VAL A 620 20.92 -18.37 -30.95
CA VAL A 620 20.16 -17.17 -30.59
C VAL A 620 19.02 -16.96 -31.60
N THR A 621 17.79 -16.82 -31.11
CA THR A 621 16.59 -16.58 -31.94
C THR A 621 16.03 -15.18 -31.68
N PHE A 622 15.87 -14.41 -32.75
CA PHE A 622 15.33 -13.04 -32.71
C PHE A 622 13.86 -13.00 -33.14
N ALA A 623 13.07 -12.16 -32.48
CA ALA A 623 11.69 -11.82 -32.85
C ALA A 623 11.42 -10.33 -32.54
N SER A 624 10.31 -9.79 -33.02
CA SER A 624 9.87 -8.43 -32.72
C SER A 624 8.36 -8.29 -32.60
N SER A 625 7.96 -7.28 -31.84
CA SER A 625 6.59 -6.79 -31.69
C SER A 625 6.57 -5.28 -31.40
N GLY A 626 5.40 -4.71 -31.11
CA GLY A 626 5.24 -3.28 -30.88
C GLY A 626 4.12 -2.91 -29.90
N THR A 627 4.38 -1.91 -29.06
CA THR A 627 3.53 -1.52 -27.93
C THR A 627 2.15 -1.00 -28.35
N HIS A 628 2.07 -0.40 -29.55
CA HIS A 628 0.86 0.14 -30.17
C HIS A 628 0.71 -0.38 -31.62
N GLY A 629 1.26 -1.57 -31.90
CA GLY A 629 1.26 -2.15 -33.25
C GLY A 629 -0.03 -2.91 -33.57
N ALA A 630 -0.69 -2.54 -34.67
CA ALA A 630 -1.71 -3.38 -35.28
C ALA A 630 -1.09 -4.71 -35.75
N ALA A 631 -1.91 -5.76 -35.85
CA ALA A 631 -1.46 -7.05 -36.40
C ALA A 631 -1.51 -7.04 -37.94
N GLY A 632 -0.45 -7.53 -38.60
CA GLY A 632 -0.45 -7.79 -40.04
C GLY A 632 -0.12 -6.59 -40.95
N SER A 633 0.25 -5.43 -40.42
CA SER A 633 0.77 -4.31 -41.22
C SER A 633 2.13 -4.65 -41.83
N GLU A 634 2.45 -4.09 -42.99
CA GLU A 634 3.76 -4.28 -43.63
C GLU A 634 4.84 -3.40 -42.98
N MET A 635 6.12 -3.72 -43.21
CA MET A 635 7.23 -2.83 -42.85
C MET A 635 7.12 -1.53 -43.68
N SER A 636 7.39 -0.38 -43.06
CA SER A 636 7.24 0.93 -43.72
C SER A 636 8.13 1.04 -44.97
N PRO A 637 7.67 1.72 -46.05
CA PRO A 637 8.39 1.71 -47.33
C PRO A 637 9.84 2.19 -47.23
N ASP A 638 10.08 3.28 -46.49
CA ASP A 638 11.43 3.83 -46.29
C ASP A 638 12.33 2.81 -45.58
N MET A 639 11.91 2.28 -44.43
CA MET A 639 12.69 1.29 -43.68
C MET A 639 12.88 -0.03 -44.45
N ALA A 640 11.91 -0.43 -45.28
CA ALA A 640 12.03 -1.62 -46.12
C ALA A 640 13.04 -1.42 -47.25
N ALA A 641 13.11 -0.22 -47.86
CA ALA A 641 14.13 0.15 -48.83
C ALA A 641 15.53 0.27 -48.18
N THR A 642 15.62 0.91 -47.02
CA THR A 642 16.83 1.03 -46.18
C THR A 642 17.35 -0.33 -45.70
N LEU A 643 16.48 -1.32 -45.50
CA LEU A 643 16.84 -2.71 -45.20
C LEU A 643 17.34 -3.44 -46.47
N ALA A 644 16.67 -3.25 -47.61
CA ALA A 644 17.04 -3.87 -48.87
C ALA A 644 18.38 -3.36 -49.44
N SER A 645 18.71 -2.08 -49.25
CA SER A 645 20.01 -1.51 -49.67
C SER A 645 21.21 -2.15 -48.96
N ARG A 646 20.98 -2.73 -47.78
CA ARG A 646 21.97 -3.48 -46.97
C ARG A 646 22.05 -4.97 -47.33
N GLY A 647 21.32 -5.41 -48.35
CA GLY A 647 21.25 -6.82 -48.76
C GLY A 647 20.38 -7.71 -47.84
N VAL A 648 19.71 -7.12 -46.84
CA VAL A 648 18.89 -7.88 -45.89
C VAL A 648 17.50 -8.13 -46.48
N THR A 649 17.28 -9.35 -46.96
CA THR A 649 15.98 -9.77 -47.52
C THR A 649 14.92 -9.96 -46.43
N GLY A 650 13.68 -9.59 -46.72
CA GLY A 650 12.51 -9.99 -45.92
C GLY A 650 11.54 -8.88 -45.51
N GLY A 651 11.90 -7.60 -45.71
CA GLY A 651 11.08 -6.45 -45.32
C GLY A 651 9.65 -6.47 -45.91
N HIS A 652 9.51 -6.72 -47.22
CA HIS A 652 8.20 -6.80 -47.88
C HIS A 652 7.33 -7.97 -47.39
N SER A 653 7.94 -9.08 -46.97
CA SER A 653 7.26 -10.23 -46.37
C SER A 653 7.04 -10.09 -44.86
N PHE A 654 7.55 -9.04 -44.23
CA PHE A 654 7.38 -8.81 -42.80
C PHE A 654 5.93 -8.43 -42.49
N ARG A 655 5.42 -8.88 -41.35
CA ARG A 655 4.08 -8.57 -40.85
C ARG A 655 4.14 -8.22 -39.37
N SER A 656 3.63 -7.05 -39.03
CA SER A 656 3.66 -6.49 -37.68
C SER A 656 2.88 -7.34 -36.68
N ARG A 657 3.33 -7.29 -35.42
CA ARG A 657 2.78 -8.06 -34.31
C ARG A 657 2.57 -7.13 -33.11
N PRO A 658 1.36 -7.08 -32.52
CA PRO A 658 1.18 -6.41 -31.22
C PRO A 658 2.09 -7.06 -30.18
N PHE A 659 2.57 -6.26 -29.23
CA PHE A 659 3.23 -6.75 -28.04
C PHE A 659 2.23 -7.56 -27.19
N LYS A 660 2.70 -8.68 -26.63
CA LYS A 660 1.92 -9.51 -25.70
C LYS A 660 2.79 -9.97 -24.53
N THR A 661 2.18 -10.07 -23.35
CA THR A 661 2.82 -10.63 -22.13
C THR A 661 3.44 -12.02 -22.37
N GLU A 662 2.81 -12.86 -23.19
CA GLU A 662 3.35 -14.17 -23.62
C GLU A 662 4.77 -14.05 -24.21
N GLN A 663 5.00 -13.06 -25.06
CA GLN A 663 6.30 -12.81 -25.71
C GLN A 663 7.34 -12.36 -24.69
N LEU A 664 6.95 -11.51 -23.73
CA LEU A 664 7.81 -11.08 -22.62
C LEU A 664 8.17 -12.24 -21.69
N LEU A 665 7.22 -13.11 -21.36
CA LEU A 665 7.47 -14.29 -20.52
C LEU A 665 8.43 -15.26 -21.20
N HIS A 666 8.27 -15.51 -22.51
CA HIS A 666 9.13 -16.41 -23.27
C HIS A 666 10.51 -15.82 -23.65
N ALA A 667 10.66 -14.51 -23.76
CA ALA A 667 11.95 -13.88 -24.05
C ALA A 667 12.95 -14.07 -22.90
N ASP A 668 14.20 -14.40 -23.23
CA ASP A 668 15.32 -14.35 -22.29
C ASP A 668 15.85 -12.91 -22.14
N LEU A 669 15.75 -12.10 -23.20
CA LEU A 669 16.11 -10.69 -23.25
C LEU A 669 15.11 -9.89 -24.11
N VAL A 670 14.76 -8.68 -23.68
CA VAL A 670 13.95 -7.72 -24.44
C VAL A 670 14.74 -6.42 -24.63
N LEU A 671 14.84 -5.97 -25.89
CA LEU A 671 15.57 -4.79 -26.30
C LEU A 671 14.61 -3.79 -26.98
N THR A 672 14.42 -2.64 -26.37
CA THR A 672 13.49 -1.63 -26.87
C THR A 672 14.19 -0.53 -27.67
N ALA A 673 13.47 0.09 -28.61
CA ALA A 673 14.02 1.18 -29.43
C ALA A 673 14.16 2.51 -28.66
N GLU A 674 13.36 2.73 -27.62
CA GLU A 674 13.44 3.90 -26.73
C GLU A 674 13.09 3.51 -25.29
N ASN A 675 13.41 4.36 -24.32
CA ASN A 675 13.00 4.18 -22.93
C ASN A 675 11.48 4.28 -22.74
N ALA A 676 10.74 5.03 -23.56
CA ALA A 676 9.27 5.06 -23.51
C ALA A 676 8.64 3.67 -23.70
N HIS A 677 9.20 2.86 -24.61
CA HIS A 677 8.80 1.47 -24.84
C HIS A 677 9.21 0.55 -23.68
N ARG A 678 10.33 0.84 -23.01
CA ARG A 678 10.80 0.10 -21.84
C ARG A 678 9.93 0.39 -20.61
N THR A 679 9.55 1.65 -20.41
CA THR A 679 8.57 2.08 -19.41
C THR A 679 7.23 1.38 -19.65
N PHE A 680 6.67 1.42 -20.85
CA PHE A 680 5.44 0.68 -21.20
C PHE A 680 5.48 -0.81 -20.78
N ILE A 681 6.60 -1.50 -21.01
CA ILE A 681 6.75 -2.91 -20.62
C ILE A 681 6.91 -3.10 -19.10
N LEU A 682 7.59 -2.17 -18.43
CA LEU A 682 7.93 -2.29 -17.00
C LEU A 682 6.90 -1.68 -16.05
N ASP A 683 5.97 -0.87 -16.55
CA ASP A 683 4.81 -0.39 -15.81
C ASP A 683 3.85 -1.56 -15.54
N ASP A 684 3.54 -2.36 -16.56
CA ASP A 684 2.71 -3.57 -16.45
C ASP A 684 3.47 -4.78 -15.88
N HIS A 685 4.78 -4.89 -16.14
CA HIS A 685 5.60 -6.05 -15.77
C HIS A 685 6.91 -5.66 -15.05
N PRO A 686 6.86 -5.00 -13.88
CA PRO A 686 8.05 -4.49 -13.18
C PRO A 686 9.06 -5.57 -12.81
N GLY A 687 8.61 -6.81 -12.55
CA GLY A 687 9.49 -7.95 -12.29
C GLY A 687 10.43 -8.30 -13.46
N ALA A 688 10.13 -7.86 -14.69
CA ALA A 688 10.97 -8.09 -15.86
C ALA A 688 12.18 -7.15 -15.96
N PHE A 689 12.39 -6.21 -15.02
CA PHE A 689 13.45 -5.18 -15.10
C PHE A 689 14.87 -5.72 -15.36
N ARG A 690 15.16 -6.96 -14.92
CA ARG A 690 16.46 -7.63 -15.14
C ARG A 690 16.71 -8.05 -16.59
N LYS A 691 15.67 -8.07 -17.44
CA LYS A 691 15.73 -8.51 -18.85
C LYS A 691 15.10 -7.55 -19.86
N VAL A 692 14.77 -6.32 -19.47
CA VAL A 692 14.19 -5.30 -20.35
C VAL A 692 15.04 -4.02 -20.32
N PHE A 693 15.68 -3.71 -21.45
CA PHE A 693 16.61 -2.59 -21.64
C PHE A 693 16.26 -1.86 -22.94
N THR A 694 16.67 -0.60 -23.09
CA THR A 694 16.78 -0.04 -24.45
C THR A 694 17.99 -0.64 -25.15
N LEU A 695 18.00 -0.69 -26.49
CA LEU A 695 19.11 -1.25 -27.25
C LEU A 695 20.42 -0.48 -26.96
N GLY A 696 20.34 0.84 -26.79
CA GLY A 696 21.47 1.69 -26.40
C GLY A 696 21.99 1.39 -24.99
N GLN A 697 21.11 1.34 -23.99
CA GLN A 697 21.47 0.94 -22.62
C GLN A 697 22.16 -0.43 -22.58
N PHE A 698 21.65 -1.42 -23.33
CA PHE A 698 22.22 -2.75 -23.33
C PHE A 698 23.59 -2.78 -24.02
N ALA A 699 23.77 -2.06 -25.13
CA ALA A 699 25.07 -1.91 -25.78
C ALA A 699 26.10 -1.23 -24.87
N GLU A 700 25.70 -0.21 -24.10
CA GLU A 700 26.57 0.42 -23.11
C GLU A 700 26.94 -0.54 -21.97
N ALA A 701 25.96 -1.28 -21.42
CA ALA A 701 26.21 -2.29 -20.40
C ALA A 701 27.15 -3.41 -20.90
N VAL A 702 27.08 -3.78 -22.18
CA VAL A 702 28.01 -4.72 -22.83
C VAL A 702 29.42 -4.12 -22.96
N ARG A 703 29.56 -2.84 -23.34
CA ARG A 703 30.87 -2.13 -23.34
C ARG A 703 31.48 -2.06 -21.95
N ASN A 704 30.65 -1.89 -20.92
CA ASN A 704 31.03 -1.77 -19.51
C ASN A 704 31.06 -3.13 -18.76
N SER A 705 31.11 -4.25 -19.48
CA SER A 705 31.18 -5.62 -18.94
C SER A 705 32.54 -6.28 -19.22
N ALA A 706 32.88 -7.30 -18.42
CA ALA A 706 34.13 -8.05 -18.59
C ALA A 706 34.19 -8.73 -19.98
N THR A 707 35.41 -8.85 -20.53
CA THR A 707 35.61 -9.16 -21.96
C THR A 707 35.43 -10.64 -22.34
N ASP A 708 35.27 -11.49 -21.33
CA ASP A 708 35.09 -12.94 -21.37
C ASP A 708 33.61 -13.36 -21.24
N VAL A 709 32.79 -12.58 -20.53
CA VAL A 709 31.37 -12.89 -20.29
C VAL A 709 30.53 -12.72 -21.57
N THR A 710 29.75 -13.73 -21.92
CA THR A 710 28.90 -13.79 -23.13
C THR A 710 27.60 -14.58 -22.87
N GLY A 711 26.70 -14.65 -23.86
CA GLY A 711 25.54 -15.56 -23.84
C GLY A 711 24.59 -15.31 -22.66
N ARG A 712 24.25 -16.37 -21.90
CA ARG A 712 23.37 -16.27 -20.72
C ARG A 712 24.05 -15.66 -19.50
N ASP A 713 25.35 -15.91 -19.31
CA ASP A 713 26.12 -15.33 -18.20
C ASP A 713 26.19 -13.81 -18.31
N LEU A 714 26.22 -13.29 -19.54
CA LEU A 714 26.08 -11.86 -19.82
C LEU A 714 24.73 -11.31 -19.40
N LEU A 715 23.63 -12.04 -19.61
CA LEU A 715 22.30 -11.61 -19.15
C LEU A 715 22.22 -11.57 -17.62
N ALA A 716 22.85 -12.52 -16.93
CA ALA A 716 22.95 -12.52 -15.46
C ALA A 716 23.83 -11.35 -14.94
N ALA A 717 24.99 -11.12 -15.57
CA ALA A 717 25.91 -10.06 -15.21
C ALA A 717 25.36 -8.64 -15.46
N VAL A 718 24.61 -8.45 -16.55
CA VAL A 718 23.94 -7.17 -16.87
C VAL A 718 22.65 -7.01 -16.07
N GLY A 719 21.84 -8.07 -15.93
CA GLY A 719 20.55 -8.05 -15.23
C GLY A 719 20.60 -7.80 -13.73
N THR A 720 21.79 -7.86 -13.12
CA THR A 720 22.02 -7.43 -11.72
C THR A 720 22.31 -5.94 -11.58
N ARG A 721 22.67 -5.23 -12.66
CA ARG A 721 23.06 -3.81 -12.66
C ARG A 721 21.87 -2.92 -13.05
N ARG A 722 21.51 -1.96 -12.20
CA ARG A 722 20.52 -0.93 -12.53
C ARG A 722 21.16 0.23 -13.28
N GLY A 723 21.11 0.20 -14.61
CA GLY A 723 21.43 1.37 -15.45
C GLY A 723 20.34 2.45 -15.36
N THR A 724 20.76 3.72 -15.37
CA THR A 724 19.87 4.88 -15.49
C THR A 724 19.26 4.98 -16.89
N ALA A 725 18.10 5.62 -17.01
CA ALA A 725 17.51 5.93 -18.31
C ALA A 725 18.19 7.19 -18.88
N ASP A 726 18.90 7.04 -20.00
CA ASP A 726 19.53 8.14 -20.73
C ASP A 726 18.87 8.26 -22.12
N PRO A 727 18.09 9.33 -22.38
CA PRO A 727 17.44 9.57 -23.67
C PRO A 727 18.42 9.78 -24.85
N SER A 728 19.70 10.03 -24.61
CA SER A 728 20.71 10.11 -25.68
C SER A 728 21.08 8.74 -26.27
N LEU A 729 20.68 7.65 -25.61
CA LEU A 729 20.85 6.27 -26.04
C LEU A 729 19.60 5.68 -26.74
N ASP A 730 18.55 6.48 -26.90
CA ASP A 730 17.31 6.08 -27.57
C ASP A 730 17.39 6.31 -29.09
N ILE A 731 16.69 5.48 -29.87
CA ILE A 731 16.74 5.47 -31.33
C ILE A 731 15.50 6.20 -31.87
N PRO A 732 15.61 7.41 -32.46
CA PRO A 732 14.46 8.21 -32.90
C PRO A 732 13.54 7.46 -33.88
N ASP A 733 12.22 7.75 -33.86
CA ASP A 733 11.28 7.10 -34.78
C ASP A 733 11.37 7.69 -36.20
N PRO A 734 11.76 6.92 -37.23
CA PRO A 734 11.80 7.42 -38.61
C PRO A 734 10.43 7.46 -39.29
N TYR A 735 9.37 6.96 -38.65
CA TYR A 735 8.06 6.83 -39.28
C TYR A 735 7.48 8.20 -39.70
N GLY A 736 7.20 8.34 -41.00
CA GLY A 736 6.70 9.58 -41.60
C GLY A 736 7.74 10.71 -41.74
N GLN A 737 9.02 10.46 -41.37
CA GLN A 737 10.11 11.44 -41.47
C GLN A 737 10.95 11.27 -42.75
N GLY A 738 10.67 10.25 -43.57
CA GLY A 738 11.26 10.03 -44.89
C GLY A 738 12.62 9.31 -44.89
N PRO A 739 13.23 9.12 -46.08
CA PRO A 739 14.39 8.24 -46.26
C PRO A 739 15.64 8.60 -45.44
N GLU A 740 15.92 9.89 -45.24
CA GLU A 740 17.10 10.33 -44.47
C GLU A 740 16.98 9.94 -42.98
N ALA A 741 15.79 10.06 -42.40
CA ALA A 741 15.52 9.63 -41.04
C ALA A 741 15.54 8.09 -40.91
N ALA A 742 15.03 7.37 -41.92
CA ALA A 742 15.12 5.91 -41.98
C ALA A 742 16.57 5.42 -42.02
N GLU A 743 17.42 6.04 -42.84
CA GLU A 743 18.86 5.74 -42.93
C GLU A 743 19.59 6.07 -41.62
N ALA A 744 19.30 7.21 -40.99
CA ALA A 744 19.88 7.59 -39.70
C ALA A 744 19.50 6.60 -38.58
N ALA A 745 18.22 6.20 -38.50
CA ALA A 745 17.74 5.21 -37.53
C ALA A 745 18.34 3.82 -37.79
N ALA A 746 18.48 3.41 -39.05
CA ALA A 746 19.13 2.16 -39.44
C ALA A 746 20.61 2.12 -39.04
N SER A 747 21.37 3.15 -39.36
CA SER A 747 22.78 3.29 -38.99
C SER A 747 22.99 3.22 -37.47
N ALA A 748 22.15 3.93 -36.69
CA ALA A 748 22.17 3.86 -35.23
C ALA A 748 21.84 2.46 -34.69
N ILE A 749 20.90 1.73 -35.30
CA ILE A 749 20.62 0.33 -34.94
C ILE A 749 21.83 -0.56 -35.24
N GLU A 750 22.50 -0.39 -36.39
CA GLU A 750 23.64 -1.21 -36.79
C GLU A 750 24.84 -1.05 -35.86
N ASP A 751 25.20 0.18 -35.47
CA ASP A 751 26.31 0.41 -34.54
C ASP A 751 26.06 -0.16 -33.14
N LEU A 752 24.80 -0.22 -32.70
CA LEU A 752 24.44 -0.88 -31.45
C LEU A 752 24.43 -2.42 -31.60
N LEU A 753 23.90 -2.95 -32.71
CA LEU A 753 23.90 -4.39 -32.98
C LEU A 753 25.32 -4.95 -33.17
N ARG A 754 26.26 -4.19 -33.76
CA ARG A 754 27.70 -4.52 -33.85
C ARG A 754 28.34 -4.77 -32.48
N VAL A 755 27.84 -4.13 -31.41
CA VAL A 755 28.28 -4.34 -30.02
C VAL A 755 27.54 -5.51 -29.38
N VAL A 756 26.22 -5.57 -29.56
CA VAL A 756 25.34 -6.49 -28.84
C VAL A 756 25.40 -7.94 -29.37
N LEU A 757 25.41 -8.13 -30.69
CA LEU A 757 25.31 -9.46 -31.31
C LEU A 757 26.55 -10.36 -31.04
N PRO A 758 27.81 -9.89 -31.09
CA PRO A 758 28.97 -10.70 -30.70
C PRO A 758 28.92 -11.19 -29.24
N ALA A 759 28.38 -10.36 -28.35
CA ALA A 759 28.30 -10.65 -26.93
C ALA A 759 27.18 -11.65 -26.60
N LEU A 760 26.04 -11.59 -27.30
CA LEU A 760 24.94 -12.56 -27.17
C LEU A 760 25.25 -13.92 -27.81
N THR A 761 26.08 -13.97 -28.85
CA THR A 761 26.38 -15.19 -29.63
C THR A 761 27.68 -15.90 -29.21
N GLY A 762 28.39 -15.40 -28.19
CA GLY A 762 29.73 -15.89 -27.80
C GLY A 762 30.84 -15.59 -28.82
N SER A 763 30.48 -15.08 -30.00
CA SER A 763 31.36 -14.97 -31.16
C SER A 763 31.94 -13.56 -31.25
N ARG A 764 32.99 -13.27 -30.45
CA ARG A 764 33.81 -12.04 -30.57
C ARG A 764 34.72 -12.02 -31.83
N LYS A 765 34.15 -12.45 -32.96
CA LYS A 765 34.63 -12.28 -34.34
C LYS A 765 33.41 -12.09 -35.25
N ILE A 766 33.00 -10.84 -35.44
CA ILE A 766 32.32 -10.44 -36.68
C ILE A 766 33.39 -9.72 -37.52
N THR A 767 33.54 -10.14 -38.77
CA THR A 767 34.48 -9.51 -39.72
C THR A 767 34.02 -8.10 -40.09
N ALA A 768 35.00 -7.23 -40.36
CA ALA A 768 34.76 -5.91 -40.95
C ALA A 768 34.26 -6.01 -42.40
#